data_AF-A0A1H9R2X7-F1
#
_entry.id   AF-A0A1H9R2X7-F1
#
_cell.length_a   1.000
_cell.length_b   1.000
_cell.length_c   1.000
_cell.angle_alpha   90.00
_cell.angle_beta   90.00
_cell.angle_gamma   90.00
#
_symmetry.space_group_name_H-M   'P 1'
#
loop_
_entity.id
_entity.type
_entity.pdbx_description
1 polymer ?
#
loop_
_entity_poly.entity_id
_entity_poly.type
_entity_poly.pdbx_seq_one_letter_code
_entity_poly.pdbx_strand_id
1 'polypeptide(L)'
;MNYRIAVRALCEFTAREGDLDLRFTPSPSAQEGMTGHRTVVSRRGPEYLSEVPLAGSYQGLLVTGRADGYDPALNLLEEIKTHRGDVKRIPHNHRLLHWAQVKVYGWLLCAEYELEEIDLAVVYYNVLSQQETVLRERFGADSLREFFELQCRRFLAWAEQETAHRAARDQSLTQLQFPWPSFRRGQRQLANTVYRAARDGQTLMAQATTGIGKTLGTLFPQLKAFPEQQLDRLFFLTAKTPGRQLALDALASLRVQQPDLPLRVLEHVARDKACEYPDRACHGESCPLARGFYDRLPAARQAASERRWLTRQAVREIALAHGICPYYLSQELCRWTDIVVADYNYYFDMTALLYSLTVVNDWRVTLLVDEAHNLIDRARGMYTAELDQGNFNALRKTAPSALKTPLDRVNRHWNQLHRDQQAEYQIYPAIADLFILSLQKAVSAITDHLSDQPEGNDAALLRFYLDAMLFCRLAEQHGPHSLFDITRRQLGRRALSTLCLRNIVPAPFLRDRFTVAHSSTLFSATLSPQHYHADLLGLPADTQWLEVESPFTAEQLQVRFVGNLSTRYQHRADSLRPIAQLIARQFRERPGNYLAFFSSYAYLQQVLDVMRAMAPEIPVREQSRQMDEAQREAFLEGFTDDTRCIGFAVLGGAFSEGIDLPGKRLVGAFVATLGLPQVNPVTEEVKSRMQTMFGKGYDYAYLYPGLQKVVQAAGRVIRTTEDQGVVWLLDDRFGQQAVRQLLPRWWQLERHRLELQPEPGTIQPLFPG
;
A
#
# COMPACT_ATOMS: atom_id res chain seq x y z
N MET A 1 -3.18 -23.52 -30.66
CA MET A 1 -2.60 -22.29 -30.07
C MET A 1 -1.10 -22.44 -30.13
N ASN A 2 -0.37 -21.42 -30.56
CA ASN A 2 1.10 -21.45 -30.53
C ASN A 2 1.56 -20.61 -29.35
N TYR A 3 1.94 -21.25 -28.25
CA TYR A 3 2.48 -20.56 -27.07
C TYR A 3 3.96 -20.29 -27.28
N ARG A 4 4.50 -19.23 -26.68
CA ARG A 4 5.93 -18.96 -26.65
C ARG A 4 6.38 -18.67 -25.23
N ILE A 5 7.48 -19.31 -24.80
CA ILE A 5 8.05 -19.09 -23.47
C ILE A 5 9.57 -19.10 -23.51
N ALA A 6 10.19 -18.27 -22.67
CA ALA A 6 11.63 -18.31 -22.46
C ALA A 6 12.02 -19.51 -21.58
N VAL A 7 13.15 -20.17 -21.84
CA VAL A 7 13.66 -21.30 -21.03
C VAL A 7 13.66 -20.98 -19.54
N ARG A 8 14.19 -19.81 -19.16
CA ARG A 8 14.20 -19.35 -17.77
C ARG A 8 12.81 -19.30 -17.15
N ALA A 9 11.84 -18.71 -17.86
CA ALA A 9 10.47 -18.57 -17.37
C ALA A 9 9.76 -19.93 -17.25
N LEU A 10 10.01 -20.84 -18.20
CA LEU A 10 9.51 -22.22 -18.15
C LEU A 10 10.01 -22.92 -16.87
N CYS A 11 11.32 -22.95 -16.65
CA CYS A 11 11.92 -23.59 -15.49
C CYS A 11 11.46 -22.95 -14.17
N GLU A 12 11.42 -21.61 -14.09
CA GLU A 12 10.93 -20.91 -12.90
C GLU A 12 9.46 -21.23 -12.57
N PHE A 13 8.66 -21.60 -13.58
CA PHE A 13 7.26 -21.98 -13.43
C PHE A 13 7.08 -23.45 -13.07
N THR A 14 7.80 -24.37 -13.73
CA THR A 14 7.52 -25.81 -13.70
C THR A 14 8.49 -26.66 -12.88
N ALA A 15 9.67 -26.13 -12.56
CA ALA A 15 10.79 -26.89 -11.97
C ALA A 15 11.23 -26.38 -10.58
N ARG A 16 10.42 -25.54 -9.91
CA ARG A 16 10.66 -25.20 -8.50
C ARG A 16 10.30 -26.37 -7.59
N GLU A 17 11.22 -26.73 -6.72
CA GLU A 17 11.09 -27.86 -5.79
C GLU A 17 11.70 -27.49 -4.42
N GLY A 18 11.34 -28.24 -3.39
CA GLY A 18 11.85 -28.11 -2.03
C GLY A 18 11.28 -26.95 -1.22
N ASP A 19 12.09 -26.45 -0.29
CA ASP A 19 11.68 -25.48 0.71
C ASP A 19 11.43 -24.09 0.13
N LEU A 20 10.46 -23.37 0.72
CA LEU A 20 10.47 -21.91 0.71
C LEU A 20 11.65 -21.47 1.57
N ASP A 21 12.53 -20.65 1.03
CA ASP A 21 13.71 -20.16 1.73
C ASP A 21 13.91 -18.67 1.47
N LEU A 22 13.72 -17.86 2.50
CA LEU A 22 13.90 -16.42 2.46
C LEU A 22 15.08 -15.95 3.30
N ARG A 23 16.01 -16.86 3.61
CA ARG A 23 17.32 -16.45 4.10
C ARG A 23 17.95 -15.51 3.09
N PHE A 24 18.61 -14.47 3.59
CA PHE A 24 19.26 -13.48 2.73
C PHE A 24 20.26 -14.18 1.82
N THR A 25 19.97 -14.23 0.52
CA THR A 25 20.87 -14.77 -0.49
C THR A 25 21.44 -13.60 -1.25
N PRO A 26 22.74 -13.30 -1.11
CA PRO A 26 23.34 -12.17 -1.78
C PRO A 26 23.39 -12.42 -3.28
N SER A 27 22.84 -11.46 -4.02
CA SER A 27 22.92 -11.45 -5.47
C SER A 27 23.88 -10.34 -5.89
N PRO A 28 24.77 -10.60 -6.88
CA PRO A 28 25.51 -9.54 -7.54
C PRO A 28 24.56 -8.53 -8.16
N SER A 29 25.02 -7.28 -8.31
CA SER A 29 24.30 -6.31 -9.15
C SER A 29 24.24 -6.81 -10.59
N ALA A 30 23.29 -6.32 -11.39
CA ALA A 30 23.20 -6.70 -12.80
C ALA A 30 24.52 -6.46 -13.57
N GLN A 31 25.23 -5.38 -13.25
CA GLN A 31 26.52 -5.05 -13.86
C GLN A 31 27.64 -6.01 -13.43
N GLU A 32 27.67 -6.40 -12.17
CA GLU A 32 28.59 -7.43 -11.67
C GLU A 32 28.30 -8.79 -12.30
N GLY A 33 27.01 -9.13 -12.46
CA GLY A 33 26.58 -10.33 -13.17
C GLY A 33 27.11 -10.37 -14.60
N MET A 34 26.85 -9.32 -15.38
CA MET A 34 27.35 -9.21 -16.76
C MET A 34 28.88 -9.28 -16.84
N THR A 35 29.58 -8.63 -15.90
CA THR A 35 31.05 -8.65 -15.86
C THR A 35 31.58 -10.04 -15.51
N GLY A 36 30.93 -10.72 -14.56
CA GLY A 36 31.25 -12.09 -14.19
C GLY A 36 31.07 -13.07 -15.35
N HIS A 37 29.95 -13.02 -16.07
CA HIS A 37 29.74 -13.83 -17.27
C HIS A 37 30.85 -13.61 -18.30
N ARG A 38 31.16 -12.34 -18.64
CA ARG A 38 32.26 -12.02 -19.57
C ARG A 38 33.62 -12.56 -19.09
N THR A 39 33.87 -12.55 -17.79
CA THR A 39 35.12 -13.04 -17.21
C THR A 39 35.25 -14.55 -17.28
N VAL A 40 34.15 -15.29 -17.09
CA VAL A 40 34.13 -16.75 -17.26
C VAL A 40 34.35 -17.09 -18.74
N VAL A 41 33.62 -16.43 -19.65
CA VAL A 41 33.75 -16.65 -21.10
C VAL A 41 35.17 -16.35 -21.59
N SER A 42 35.82 -15.28 -21.11
CA SER A 42 37.19 -14.93 -21.53
C SER A 42 38.27 -15.92 -21.07
N ARG A 43 37.94 -16.81 -20.13
CA ARG A 43 38.84 -17.90 -19.68
C ARG A 43 38.70 -19.16 -20.53
N ARG A 44 37.74 -19.23 -21.45
CA ARG A 44 37.52 -20.38 -22.34
C ARG A 44 38.36 -20.26 -23.63
N GLY A 45 38.48 -21.37 -24.36
CA GLY A 45 39.29 -21.46 -25.59
C GLY A 45 38.65 -20.73 -26.79
N PRO A 46 39.40 -20.59 -27.90
CA PRO A 46 38.94 -19.87 -29.09
C PRO A 46 37.75 -20.53 -29.81
N GLU A 47 37.52 -21.83 -29.59
CA GLU A 47 36.39 -22.59 -30.17
C GLU A 47 35.11 -22.51 -29.33
N TYR A 48 35.16 -21.85 -28.17
CA TYR A 48 34.01 -21.68 -27.28
C TYR A 48 32.98 -20.73 -27.89
N LEU A 49 31.74 -21.20 -28.03
CA LEU A 49 30.62 -20.42 -28.51
C LEU A 49 29.89 -19.81 -27.31
N SER A 50 29.80 -18.48 -27.25
CA SER A 50 29.07 -17.77 -26.19
C SER A 50 27.68 -17.31 -26.65
N GLU A 51 26.74 -17.21 -25.71
CA GLU A 51 25.38 -16.68 -25.94
C GLU A 51 24.61 -17.43 -27.06
N VAL A 52 24.71 -18.76 -27.04
CA VAL A 52 24.20 -19.65 -28.08
C VAL A 52 22.67 -19.60 -28.10
N PRO A 53 22.04 -19.05 -29.17
CA PRO A 53 20.59 -19.01 -29.27
C PRO A 53 20.05 -20.41 -29.54
N LEU A 54 19.08 -20.86 -28.73
CA LEU A 54 18.48 -22.18 -28.85
C LEU A 54 16.96 -22.07 -28.90
N ALA A 55 16.34 -22.92 -29.71
CA ALA A 55 14.89 -22.99 -29.84
C ALA A 55 14.42 -24.43 -30.06
N GLY A 56 13.27 -24.78 -29.48
CA GLY A 56 12.62 -26.07 -29.68
C GLY A 56 11.11 -25.95 -29.57
N SER A 57 10.41 -26.89 -30.19
CA SER A 57 8.95 -26.92 -30.20
C SER A 57 8.41 -28.22 -29.61
N TYR A 58 7.36 -28.11 -28.79
CA TYR A 58 6.63 -29.24 -28.25
C TYR A 58 5.12 -28.98 -28.29
N GLN A 59 4.37 -29.76 -29.08
CA GLN A 59 2.90 -29.65 -29.18
C GLN A 59 2.38 -28.19 -29.36
N GLY A 60 3.07 -27.40 -30.19
CA GLY A 60 2.72 -25.99 -30.43
C GLY A 60 3.28 -24.99 -29.41
N LEU A 61 3.96 -25.43 -28.35
CA LEU A 61 4.77 -24.56 -27.48
C LEU A 61 6.16 -24.36 -28.10
N LEU A 62 6.49 -23.11 -28.40
CA LEU A 62 7.84 -22.69 -28.79
C LEU A 62 8.61 -22.25 -27.53
N VAL A 63 9.67 -22.99 -27.21
CA VAL A 63 10.59 -22.67 -26.11
C VAL A 63 11.85 -22.07 -26.71
N THR A 64 12.23 -20.87 -26.27
CA THR A 64 13.42 -20.16 -26.78
C THR A 64 14.30 -19.64 -25.66
N GLY A 65 15.61 -19.55 -25.88
CA GLY A 65 16.51 -18.87 -24.96
C GLY A 65 17.91 -18.75 -25.53
N ARG A 66 18.85 -18.34 -24.67
CA ARG A 66 20.28 -18.30 -24.98
C ARG A 66 21.00 -19.03 -23.87
N ALA A 67 21.73 -20.08 -24.23
CA ALA A 67 22.66 -20.72 -23.31
C ALA A 67 23.90 -19.85 -23.18
N ASP A 68 24.51 -19.81 -21.98
CA ASP A 68 25.64 -18.92 -21.72
C ASP A 68 26.88 -19.30 -22.57
N GLY A 69 27.13 -20.60 -22.77
CA GLY A 69 28.04 -21.04 -23.81
C GLY A 69 28.19 -22.55 -24.00
N TYR A 70 28.81 -22.92 -25.11
CA TYR A 70 29.03 -24.29 -25.57
C TYR A 70 30.48 -24.47 -26.07
N ASP A 71 31.14 -25.52 -25.61
CA ASP A 71 32.45 -25.96 -26.10
C ASP A 71 32.26 -27.20 -26.99
N PRO A 72 32.37 -27.08 -28.32
CA PRO A 72 32.20 -28.21 -29.24
C PRO A 72 33.28 -29.28 -29.09
N ALA A 73 34.51 -28.90 -28.73
CA ALA A 73 35.63 -29.84 -28.59
C ALA A 73 35.45 -30.75 -27.37
N LEU A 74 34.83 -30.23 -26.31
CA LEU A 74 34.52 -30.99 -25.09
C LEU A 74 33.09 -31.54 -25.06
N ASN A 75 32.28 -31.23 -26.07
CA ASN A 75 30.84 -31.47 -26.09
C ASN A 75 30.16 -31.03 -24.77
N LEU A 76 30.49 -29.80 -24.32
CA LEU A 76 30.14 -29.29 -23.00
C LEU A 76 29.31 -28.01 -23.12
N LEU A 77 28.09 -28.03 -22.59
CA LEU A 77 27.23 -26.86 -22.46
C LEU A 77 27.29 -26.29 -21.03
N GLU A 78 27.54 -24.99 -20.91
CA GLU A 78 27.66 -24.29 -19.64
C GLU A 78 26.51 -23.30 -19.43
N GLU A 79 25.96 -23.31 -18.21
CA GLU A 79 25.09 -22.27 -17.67
C GLU A 79 25.82 -21.58 -16.51
N ILE A 80 26.08 -20.28 -16.65
CA ILE A 80 26.90 -19.50 -15.74
C ILE A 80 25.99 -18.77 -14.74
N LYS A 81 26.33 -18.85 -13.46
CA LYS A 81 25.61 -18.20 -12.36
C LYS A 81 26.59 -17.42 -11.50
N THR A 82 26.46 -16.10 -11.49
CA THR A 82 27.26 -15.25 -10.62
C THR A 82 26.68 -15.18 -9.23
N HIS A 83 27.53 -15.29 -8.20
CA HIS A 83 27.11 -15.22 -6.80
C HIS A 83 28.10 -14.43 -5.94
N ARG A 84 27.68 -14.14 -4.70
CA ARG A 84 28.53 -13.66 -3.60
C ARG A 84 28.56 -14.69 -2.49
N GLY A 85 29.60 -14.66 -1.65
CA GLY A 85 29.77 -15.60 -0.54
C GLY A 85 30.09 -17.03 -0.95
N ASP A 86 29.93 -17.98 -0.03
CA ASP A 86 30.18 -19.41 -0.25
C ASP A 86 29.11 -20.05 -1.16
N VAL A 87 29.55 -20.71 -2.24
CA VAL A 87 28.71 -21.43 -3.20
C VAL A 87 27.85 -22.52 -2.54
N LYS A 88 28.34 -23.13 -1.45
CA LYS A 88 27.60 -24.18 -0.72
C LYS A 88 26.30 -23.68 -0.09
N ARG A 89 26.17 -22.36 0.07
CA ARG A 89 25.01 -21.71 0.68
C ARG A 89 23.93 -21.32 -0.32
N ILE A 90 24.18 -21.49 -1.61
CA ILE A 90 23.12 -21.32 -2.61
C ILE A 90 22.01 -22.31 -2.27
N PRO A 91 20.78 -21.82 -1.97
CA PRO A 91 19.68 -22.67 -1.56
C PRO A 91 19.48 -23.84 -2.51
N HIS A 92 19.15 -25.01 -1.96
CA HIS A 92 19.02 -26.23 -2.76
C HIS A 92 18.01 -26.07 -3.91
N ASN A 93 16.86 -25.46 -3.62
CA ASN A 93 15.82 -25.12 -4.59
C ASN A 93 16.34 -24.23 -5.75
N HIS A 94 17.24 -23.26 -5.48
CA HIS A 94 17.85 -22.43 -6.51
C HIS A 94 18.81 -23.23 -7.39
N ARG A 95 19.61 -24.12 -6.78
CA ARG A 95 20.51 -25.02 -7.52
C ARG A 95 19.73 -25.94 -8.45
N LEU A 96 18.59 -26.48 -8.01
CA LEU A 96 17.69 -27.28 -8.83
C LEU A 96 17.18 -26.49 -10.04
N LEU A 97 16.80 -25.21 -9.86
CA LEU A 97 16.39 -24.34 -10.96
C LEU A 97 17.51 -24.09 -11.97
N HIS A 98 18.75 -23.86 -11.52
CA HIS A 98 19.89 -23.68 -12.42
C HIS A 98 20.15 -24.94 -13.25
N TRP A 99 20.05 -26.12 -12.62
CA TRP A 99 20.14 -27.40 -13.31
C TRP A 99 18.98 -27.63 -14.28
N ALA A 100 17.77 -27.22 -13.94
CA ALA A 100 16.63 -27.31 -14.84
C ALA A 100 16.84 -26.48 -16.12
N GLN A 101 17.42 -25.28 -15.99
CA GLN A 101 17.74 -24.42 -17.14
C GLN A 101 18.77 -25.07 -18.06
N VAL A 102 19.92 -25.51 -17.54
CA VAL A 102 20.97 -26.14 -18.36
C VAL A 102 20.50 -27.46 -18.99
N LYS A 103 19.63 -28.23 -18.32
CA LYS A 103 19.03 -29.45 -18.90
C LYS A 103 18.11 -29.15 -20.08
N VAL A 104 17.29 -28.10 -19.97
CA VAL A 104 16.44 -27.67 -21.10
C VAL A 104 17.31 -27.22 -22.27
N TYR A 105 18.34 -26.39 -22.03
CA TYR A 105 19.26 -26.00 -23.10
C TYR A 105 20.02 -27.19 -23.68
N GLY A 106 20.43 -28.14 -22.83
CA GLY A 106 21.09 -29.38 -23.24
C GLY A 106 20.25 -30.17 -24.24
N TRP A 107 18.96 -30.36 -23.95
CA TRP A 107 18.06 -30.98 -24.92
C TRP A 107 17.98 -30.20 -26.23
N LEU A 108 17.77 -28.88 -26.15
CA LEU A 108 17.65 -28.05 -27.36
C LEU A 108 18.90 -28.15 -28.24
N LEU A 109 20.08 -28.17 -27.63
CA LEU A 109 21.34 -28.34 -28.34
C LEU A 109 21.47 -29.76 -28.93
N CYS A 110 21.18 -30.81 -28.15
CA CYS A 110 21.20 -32.18 -28.67
C CYS A 110 20.26 -32.36 -29.87
N ALA A 111 19.09 -31.72 -29.84
CA ALA A 111 18.13 -31.76 -30.94
C ALA A 111 18.62 -30.99 -32.17
N GLU A 112 19.32 -29.87 -31.99
CA GLU A 112 19.84 -29.03 -33.09
C GLU A 112 21.08 -29.65 -33.76
N TYR A 113 21.96 -30.28 -32.98
CA TYR A 113 23.22 -30.87 -33.45
C TYR A 113 23.19 -32.40 -33.59
N GLU A 114 22.01 -33.02 -33.42
CA GLU A 114 21.81 -34.47 -33.50
C GLU A 114 22.75 -35.29 -32.59
N LEU A 115 22.98 -34.80 -31.36
CA LEU A 115 23.87 -35.44 -30.38
C LEU A 115 23.14 -36.51 -29.59
N GLU A 116 23.74 -37.68 -29.40
CA GLU A 116 23.21 -38.75 -28.53
C GLU A 116 23.42 -38.46 -27.03
N GLU A 117 24.43 -37.66 -26.70
CA GLU A 117 24.83 -37.33 -25.34
C GLU A 117 25.56 -35.98 -25.29
N ILE A 118 25.60 -35.37 -24.11
CA ILE A 118 26.24 -34.09 -23.86
C ILE A 118 26.69 -33.97 -22.41
N ASP A 119 27.81 -33.27 -22.18
CA ASP A 119 28.18 -32.81 -20.84
C ASP A 119 27.49 -31.49 -20.53
N LEU A 120 26.83 -31.40 -19.37
CA LEU A 120 26.22 -30.16 -18.89
C LEU A 120 26.97 -29.68 -17.66
N ALA A 121 27.21 -28.36 -17.57
CA ALA A 121 27.79 -27.76 -16.40
C ALA A 121 27.02 -26.53 -15.91
N VAL A 122 26.82 -26.44 -14.60
CA VAL A 122 26.46 -25.20 -13.93
C VAL A 122 27.73 -24.59 -13.34
N VAL A 123 28.11 -23.41 -13.83
CA VAL A 123 29.33 -22.71 -13.42
C VAL A 123 28.98 -21.60 -12.44
N TYR A 124 29.35 -21.77 -11.18
CA TYR A 124 29.18 -20.72 -10.18
C TYR A 124 30.43 -19.84 -10.12
N TYR A 125 30.26 -18.55 -10.44
CA TYR A 125 31.34 -17.57 -10.41
C TYR A 125 31.17 -16.63 -9.23
N ASN A 126 32.16 -16.59 -8.33
CA ASN A 126 32.17 -15.65 -7.23
C ASN A 126 32.72 -14.30 -7.71
N VAL A 127 31.89 -13.25 -7.68
CA VAL A 127 32.25 -11.92 -8.22
C VAL A 127 33.35 -11.19 -7.42
N LEU A 128 33.64 -11.63 -6.19
CA LEU A 128 34.65 -11.03 -5.32
C LEU A 128 35.99 -11.77 -5.42
N SER A 129 35.99 -13.09 -5.24
CA SER A 129 37.21 -13.90 -5.32
C SER A 129 37.62 -14.25 -6.75
N GLN A 130 36.72 -14.05 -7.71
CA GLN A 130 36.85 -14.45 -9.11
C GLN A 130 37.09 -15.95 -9.31
N GLN A 131 36.75 -16.78 -8.33
CA GLN A 131 36.86 -18.23 -8.39
C GLN A 131 35.62 -18.85 -9.03
N GLU A 132 35.84 -19.93 -9.78
CA GLU A 132 34.79 -20.75 -10.40
C GLU A 132 34.59 -22.05 -9.60
N THR A 133 33.33 -22.41 -9.37
CA THR A 133 32.95 -23.76 -8.95
C THR A 133 32.12 -24.38 -10.06
N VAL A 134 32.66 -25.41 -10.71
CA VAL A 134 32.01 -26.08 -11.83
C VAL A 134 31.37 -27.37 -11.34
N LEU A 135 30.06 -27.50 -11.54
CA LEU A 135 29.35 -28.76 -11.31
C LEU A 135 29.00 -29.35 -12.69
N ARG A 136 29.68 -30.43 -13.08
CA ARG A 136 29.54 -31.08 -14.40
C ARG A 136 28.97 -32.48 -14.26
N GLU A 137 28.05 -32.82 -15.15
CA GLU A 137 27.46 -34.16 -15.26
C GLU A 137 27.13 -34.46 -16.73
N ARG A 138 27.28 -35.73 -17.13
CA ARG A 138 26.98 -36.20 -18.50
C ARG A 138 25.55 -36.72 -18.58
N PHE A 139 24.84 -36.33 -19.63
CA PHE A 139 23.45 -36.72 -19.86
C PHE A 139 23.27 -37.29 -21.27
N GLY A 140 22.44 -38.34 -21.38
CA GLY A 140 21.95 -38.81 -22.67
C GLY A 140 20.80 -37.92 -23.17
N ALA A 141 20.76 -37.67 -24.48
CA ALA A 141 19.78 -36.81 -25.12
C ALA A 141 18.33 -37.24 -24.84
N ASP A 142 18.07 -38.54 -24.75
CA ASP A 142 16.74 -39.07 -24.43
C ASP A 142 16.23 -38.62 -23.05
N SER A 143 17.09 -38.64 -22.03
CA SER A 143 16.70 -38.21 -20.68
C SER A 143 16.46 -36.69 -20.61
N LEU A 144 17.24 -35.91 -21.37
CA LEU A 144 17.05 -34.47 -21.48
C LEU A 144 15.75 -34.14 -22.24
N ARG A 145 15.43 -34.91 -23.29
CA ARG A 145 14.15 -34.83 -24.01
C ARG A 145 12.99 -35.06 -23.06
N GLU A 146 12.99 -36.18 -22.33
CA GLU A 146 11.91 -36.50 -21.38
C GLU A 146 11.72 -35.40 -20.34
N PHE A 147 12.81 -34.83 -19.82
CA PHE A 147 12.77 -33.70 -18.90
C PHE A 147 12.16 -32.45 -19.55
N PHE A 148 12.62 -32.07 -20.74
CA PHE A 148 12.08 -30.94 -21.49
C PHE A 148 10.59 -31.09 -21.77
N GLU A 149 10.17 -32.25 -22.27
CA GLU A 149 8.77 -32.52 -22.56
C GLU A 149 7.91 -32.49 -21.30
N LEU A 150 8.41 -32.97 -20.16
CA LEU A 150 7.70 -32.88 -18.88
C LEU A 150 7.44 -31.42 -18.49
N GLN A 151 8.45 -30.56 -18.61
CA GLN A 151 8.27 -29.12 -18.34
C GLN A 151 7.26 -28.51 -19.31
N CYS A 152 7.36 -28.83 -20.61
CA CYS A 152 6.42 -28.34 -21.61
C CYS A 152 4.99 -28.78 -21.34
N ARG A 153 4.76 -30.07 -20.99
CA ARG A 153 3.43 -30.58 -20.62
C ARG A 153 2.85 -29.87 -19.40
N ARG A 154 3.65 -29.66 -18.35
CA ARG A 154 3.22 -28.93 -17.14
C ARG A 154 2.80 -27.50 -17.48
N PHE A 155 3.56 -26.80 -18.32
CA PHE A 155 3.22 -25.45 -18.76
C PHE A 155 1.98 -25.42 -19.65
N LEU A 156 1.88 -26.32 -20.64
CA LEU A 156 0.73 -26.38 -21.55
C LEU A 156 -0.58 -26.65 -20.81
N ALA A 157 -0.59 -27.64 -19.91
CA ALA A 157 -1.76 -27.95 -19.09
C ALA A 157 -2.25 -26.71 -18.31
N TRP A 158 -1.31 -25.91 -17.80
CA TRP A 158 -1.63 -24.64 -17.15
C TRP A 158 -2.17 -23.59 -18.13
N ALA A 159 -1.46 -23.36 -19.24
CA ALA A 159 -1.81 -22.33 -20.20
C ALA A 159 -3.19 -22.56 -20.83
N GLU A 160 -3.53 -23.83 -21.09
CA GLU A 160 -4.86 -24.25 -21.55
C GLU A 160 -5.94 -24.02 -20.49
N GLN A 161 -5.68 -24.38 -19.22
CA GLN A 161 -6.60 -24.14 -18.12
C GLN A 161 -6.87 -22.64 -17.92
N GLU A 162 -5.84 -21.81 -18.01
CA GLU A 162 -5.96 -20.36 -17.85
C GLU A 162 -6.69 -19.72 -19.04
N THR A 163 -6.42 -20.19 -20.27
CA THR A 163 -7.13 -19.73 -21.46
C THR A 163 -8.61 -20.12 -21.41
N ALA A 164 -8.92 -21.34 -21.02
CA ALA A 164 -10.30 -21.81 -20.84
C ALA A 164 -11.03 -21.03 -19.74
N HIS A 165 -10.35 -20.75 -18.62
CA HIS A 165 -10.89 -19.92 -17.55
C HIS A 165 -11.22 -18.51 -18.03
N ARG A 166 -10.29 -17.84 -18.70
CA ARG A 166 -10.49 -16.48 -19.24
C ARG A 166 -11.64 -16.43 -20.25
N ALA A 167 -11.72 -17.41 -21.15
CA ALA A 167 -12.83 -17.50 -22.11
C ALA A 167 -14.19 -17.66 -21.39
N ALA A 168 -14.27 -18.55 -20.39
CA ALA A 168 -15.49 -18.76 -19.61
C ALA A 168 -15.86 -17.52 -18.78
N ARG A 169 -14.87 -16.87 -18.15
CA ARG A 169 -15.00 -15.61 -17.42
C ARG A 169 -15.56 -14.53 -18.33
N ASP A 170 -14.94 -14.29 -19.48
CA ASP A 170 -15.30 -13.18 -20.35
C ASP A 170 -16.69 -13.38 -20.99
N GLN A 171 -17.04 -14.63 -21.34
CA GLN A 171 -18.39 -14.98 -21.77
C GLN A 171 -19.43 -14.68 -20.67
N SER A 172 -19.15 -15.07 -19.43
CA SER A 172 -20.02 -14.82 -18.28
C SER A 172 -20.16 -13.33 -17.98
N LEU A 173 -19.05 -12.57 -18.01
CA LEU A 173 -19.04 -11.13 -17.74
C LEU A 173 -19.81 -10.31 -18.79
N THR A 174 -19.83 -10.77 -20.05
CA THR A 174 -20.67 -10.17 -21.10
C THR A 174 -22.15 -10.18 -20.70
N GLN A 175 -22.60 -11.25 -20.05
CA GLN A 175 -23.99 -11.43 -19.60
C GLN A 175 -24.26 -10.92 -18.18
N LEU A 176 -23.23 -10.44 -17.47
CA LEU A 176 -23.35 -9.99 -16.08
C LEU A 176 -24.48 -8.97 -15.91
N GLN A 177 -25.35 -9.15 -14.93
CA GLN A 177 -26.41 -8.19 -14.64
C GLN A 177 -26.12 -7.43 -13.36
N PHE A 178 -26.65 -6.21 -13.26
CA PHE A 178 -26.59 -5.48 -12.02
C PHE A 178 -27.49 -6.21 -11.00
N PRO A 179 -27.02 -6.47 -9.76
CA PRO A 179 -27.68 -7.47 -8.93
C PRO A 179 -28.93 -7.00 -8.20
N TRP A 180 -29.33 -5.74 -8.43
CA TRP A 180 -30.57 -5.16 -7.92
C TRP A 180 -31.48 -4.73 -9.08
N PRO A 181 -32.81 -4.64 -8.85
CA PRO A 181 -33.76 -4.28 -9.91
C PRO A 181 -33.50 -2.89 -10.52
N SER A 182 -32.94 -1.97 -9.74
CA SER A 182 -32.66 -0.60 -10.16
C SER A 182 -31.40 -0.05 -9.50
N PHE A 183 -30.72 0.86 -10.19
CA PHE A 183 -29.65 1.66 -9.61
C PHE A 183 -30.21 2.69 -8.63
N ARG A 184 -29.46 2.99 -7.57
CA ARG A 184 -29.74 4.13 -6.70
C ARG A 184 -29.51 5.45 -7.45
N ARG A 185 -30.06 6.56 -6.93
CA ARG A 185 -29.80 7.92 -7.46
C ARG A 185 -28.29 8.18 -7.51
N GLY A 186 -27.79 8.74 -8.62
CA GLY A 186 -26.36 8.95 -8.87
C GLY A 186 -25.55 7.68 -9.20
N GLN A 187 -25.96 6.50 -8.75
CA GLN A 187 -25.19 5.25 -8.93
C GLN A 187 -25.08 4.83 -10.40
N ARG A 188 -26.13 5.03 -11.21
CA ARG A 188 -26.09 4.78 -12.66
C ARG A 188 -25.08 5.70 -13.37
N GLN A 189 -25.04 6.97 -12.98
CA GLN A 189 -24.10 7.96 -13.53
C GLN A 189 -22.66 7.56 -13.20
N LEU A 190 -22.40 7.17 -11.94
CA LEU A 190 -21.12 6.61 -11.52
C LEU A 190 -20.75 5.40 -12.37
N ALA A 191 -21.65 4.41 -12.46
CA ALA A 191 -21.37 3.17 -13.17
C ALA A 191 -21.07 3.40 -14.66
N ASN A 192 -21.86 4.23 -15.34
CA ASN A 192 -21.63 4.57 -16.74
C ASN A 192 -20.26 5.25 -16.97
N THR A 193 -19.87 6.15 -16.07
CA THR A 193 -18.61 6.90 -16.20
C THR A 193 -17.41 5.99 -15.92
N VAL A 194 -17.51 5.12 -14.91
CA VAL A 194 -16.48 4.12 -14.60
C VAL A 194 -16.30 3.13 -15.76
N TYR A 195 -17.39 2.65 -16.36
CA TYR A 195 -17.31 1.76 -17.53
C TYR A 195 -16.62 2.46 -18.71
N ARG A 196 -16.95 3.73 -18.98
CA ARG A 196 -16.28 4.51 -20.05
C ARG A 196 -14.79 4.70 -19.76
N ALA A 197 -14.42 5.05 -18.53
CA ALA A 197 -13.01 5.17 -18.16
C ALA A 197 -12.25 3.85 -18.33
N ALA A 198 -12.88 2.72 -17.95
CA ALA A 198 -12.32 1.40 -18.15
C ALA A 198 -12.21 1.01 -19.62
N ARG A 199 -13.23 1.32 -20.43
CA ARG A 199 -13.24 1.08 -21.88
C ARG A 199 -12.18 1.90 -22.60
N ASP A 200 -12.07 3.18 -22.26
CA ASP A 200 -11.24 4.15 -22.97
C ASP A 200 -9.79 4.21 -22.43
N GLY A 201 -9.49 3.45 -21.37
CA GLY A 201 -8.15 3.42 -20.76
C GLY A 201 -7.78 4.71 -20.03
N GLN A 202 -8.74 5.32 -19.34
CA GLN A 202 -8.58 6.64 -18.72
C GLN A 202 -8.53 6.56 -17.19
N THR A 203 -7.89 7.56 -16.59
CA THR A 203 -7.96 7.78 -15.15
C THR A 203 -9.19 8.61 -14.80
N LEU A 204 -9.96 8.15 -13.81
CA LEU A 204 -11.17 8.80 -13.31
C LEU A 204 -11.04 9.08 -11.82
N MET A 205 -11.32 10.31 -11.43
CA MET A 205 -11.59 10.69 -10.06
C MET A 205 -13.10 10.87 -9.86
N ALA A 206 -13.69 10.10 -8.94
CA ALA A 206 -15.11 10.14 -8.64
C ALA A 206 -15.36 10.53 -7.18
N GLN A 207 -15.87 11.73 -6.95
CA GLN A 207 -16.44 12.10 -5.66
C GLN A 207 -17.86 11.55 -5.55
N ALA A 208 -18.09 10.63 -4.61
CA ALA A 208 -19.38 10.04 -4.35
C ALA A 208 -19.61 9.92 -2.85
N THR A 209 -20.77 10.36 -2.35
CA THR A 209 -21.12 10.26 -0.93
C THR A 209 -21.32 8.81 -0.49
N THR A 210 -21.24 8.57 0.81
CA THR A 210 -21.59 7.26 1.39
C THR A 210 -23.06 6.95 1.15
N GLY A 211 -23.44 5.68 1.11
CA GLY A 211 -24.84 5.27 0.87
C GLY A 211 -25.24 5.17 -0.62
N ILE A 212 -24.50 5.76 -1.56
CA ILE A 212 -24.76 5.62 -3.02
C ILE A 212 -24.56 4.17 -3.51
N GLY A 213 -23.82 3.34 -2.75
CA GLY A 213 -23.37 2.03 -3.20
C GLY A 213 -22.18 2.14 -4.15
N LYS A 214 -21.20 3.00 -3.79
CA LYS A 214 -19.98 3.30 -4.55
C LYS A 214 -19.26 2.02 -4.98
N THR A 215 -19.01 1.13 -4.03
CA THR A 215 -18.23 -0.10 -4.21
C THR A 215 -18.79 -0.96 -5.34
N LEU A 216 -20.09 -1.25 -5.34
CA LEU A 216 -20.67 -2.01 -6.45
C LEU A 216 -20.85 -1.15 -7.72
N GLY A 217 -21.15 0.14 -7.55
CA GLY A 217 -21.21 1.12 -8.64
C GLY A 217 -19.91 1.31 -9.39
N THR A 218 -18.76 0.89 -8.82
CA THR A 218 -17.45 0.87 -9.48
C THR A 218 -17.02 -0.53 -9.91
N LEU A 219 -17.31 -1.58 -9.12
CA LEU A 219 -16.93 -2.96 -9.44
C LEU A 219 -17.69 -3.52 -10.65
N PHE A 220 -19.02 -3.41 -10.64
CA PHE A 220 -19.86 -3.90 -11.74
C PHE A 220 -19.46 -3.37 -13.12
N PRO A 221 -19.32 -2.04 -13.33
CA PRO A 221 -18.92 -1.52 -14.65
C PRO A 221 -17.50 -1.88 -15.05
N GLN A 222 -16.56 -2.00 -14.10
CA GLN A 222 -15.22 -2.46 -14.41
C GLN A 222 -15.24 -3.90 -14.92
N LEU A 223 -15.95 -4.81 -14.24
CA LEU A 223 -16.09 -6.19 -14.68
C LEU A 223 -16.80 -6.31 -16.04
N LYS A 224 -17.72 -5.40 -16.35
CA LYS A 224 -18.33 -5.30 -17.68
C LYS A 224 -17.34 -4.94 -18.79
N ALA A 225 -16.28 -4.19 -18.48
CA ALA A 225 -15.26 -3.80 -19.46
C ALA A 225 -14.23 -4.92 -19.74
N PHE A 226 -14.13 -5.95 -18.88
CA PHE A 226 -13.14 -7.02 -19.01
C PHE A 226 -13.11 -7.68 -20.39
N PRO A 227 -14.24 -8.17 -20.94
CA PRO A 227 -14.24 -8.88 -22.22
C PRO A 227 -13.85 -7.97 -23.38
N GLU A 228 -14.45 -6.78 -23.44
CA GLU A 228 -14.26 -5.83 -24.54
C GLU A 228 -12.82 -5.30 -24.59
N GLN A 229 -12.21 -5.08 -23.42
CA GLN A 229 -10.87 -4.51 -23.30
C GLN A 229 -9.78 -5.56 -23.06
N GLN A 230 -10.12 -6.85 -23.09
CA GLN A 230 -9.19 -7.95 -22.84
C GLN A 230 -8.38 -7.74 -21.54
N LEU A 231 -9.08 -7.37 -20.46
CA LEU A 231 -8.42 -7.08 -19.18
C LEU A 231 -7.96 -8.38 -18.52
N ASP A 232 -6.74 -8.36 -17.99
CA ASP A 232 -6.18 -9.48 -17.26
C ASP A 232 -6.74 -9.54 -15.84
N ARG A 233 -6.67 -8.40 -15.14
CA ARG A 233 -6.97 -8.31 -13.70
C ARG A 233 -7.55 -6.98 -13.27
N LEU A 234 -8.26 -7.02 -12.16
CA LEU A 234 -8.68 -5.85 -11.39
C LEU A 234 -8.05 -5.89 -9.99
N PHE A 235 -7.45 -4.77 -9.59
CA PHE A 235 -6.99 -4.60 -8.22
C PHE A 235 -7.90 -3.62 -7.49
N PHE A 236 -8.62 -4.13 -6.50
CA PHE A 236 -9.41 -3.31 -5.58
C PHE A 236 -8.54 -2.98 -4.37
N LEU A 237 -8.14 -1.72 -4.27
CA LEU A 237 -7.17 -1.25 -3.30
C LEU A 237 -7.86 -0.33 -2.28
N THR A 238 -7.62 -0.57 -1.00
CA THR A 238 -8.22 0.22 0.10
C THR A 238 -7.32 0.26 1.31
N ALA A 239 -7.27 1.39 2.02
CA ALA A 239 -6.39 1.58 3.17
C ALA A 239 -6.77 0.76 4.42
N LYS A 240 -8.04 0.34 4.55
CA LYS A 240 -8.59 -0.14 5.83
C LYS A 240 -9.31 -1.48 5.66
N THR A 241 -9.32 -2.27 6.73
CA THR A 241 -9.97 -3.59 6.76
C THR A 241 -11.45 -3.55 6.39
N PRO A 242 -12.28 -2.61 6.89
CA PRO A 242 -13.69 -2.56 6.50
C PRO A 242 -13.93 -2.36 5.01
N GLY A 243 -13.07 -1.56 4.34
CA GLY A 243 -13.15 -1.36 2.89
C GLY A 243 -12.94 -2.65 2.10
N ARG A 244 -12.07 -3.55 2.59
CA ARG A 244 -11.86 -4.87 1.96
C ARG A 244 -13.10 -5.74 2.08
N GLN A 245 -13.74 -5.77 3.25
CA GLN A 245 -14.97 -6.52 3.45
C GLN A 245 -16.09 -6.02 2.54
N LEU A 246 -16.28 -4.70 2.44
CA LEU A 246 -17.27 -4.10 1.53
C LEU A 246 -17.05 -4.51 0.06
N ALA A 247 -15.80 -4.62 -0.38
CA ALA A 247 -15.47 -5.07 -1.73
C ALA A 247 -15.83 -6.55 -1.93
N LEU A 248 -15.48 -7.40 -0.96
CA LEU A 248 -15.81 -8.83 -0.99
C LEU A 248 -17.32 -9.07 -0.97
N ASP A 249 -18.07 -8.30 -0.17
CA ASP A 249 -19.53 -8.39 -0.09
C ASP A 249 -20.19 -7.92 -1.39
N ALA A 250 -19.69 -6.83 -1.99
CA ALA A 250 -20.16 -6.36 -3.28
C ALA A 250 -19.94 -7.41 -4.38
N LEU A 251 -18.76 -8.04 -4.41
CA LEU A 251 -18.43 -9.13 -5.32
C LEU A 251 -19.32 -10.37 -5.06
N ALA A 252 -19.58 -10.70 -3.79
CA ALA A 252 -20.47 -11.80 -3.42
C ALA A 252 -21.91 -11.55 -3.89
N SER A 253 -22.39 -10.30 -3.85
CA SER A 253 -23.73 -9.94 -4.34
C SER A 253 -23.91 -10.20 -5.85
N LEU A 254 -22.85 -10.03 -6.65
CA LEU A 254 -22.86 -10.39 -8.07
C LEU A 254 -22.96 -11.91 -8.27
N ARG A 255 -22.26 -12.67 -7.44
CA ARG A 255 -22.30 -14.15 -7.47
C ARG A 255 -23.66 -14.71 -7.06
N VAL A 256 -24.37 -14.08 -6.12
CA VAL A 256 -25.72 -14.54 -5.72
C VAL A 256 -26.68 -14.57 -6.92
N GLN A 257 -26.55 -13.61 -7.84
CA GLN A 257 -27.37 -13.53 -9.05
C GLN A 257 -26.89 -14.48 -10.17
N GLN A 258 -25.61 -14.85 -10.14
CA GLN A 258 -25.01 -15.76 -11.11
C GLN A 258 -24.11 -16.76 -10.36
N PRO A 259 -24.68 -17.82 -9.76
CA PRO A 259 -23.95 -18.74 -8.88
C PRO A 259 -22.72 -19.39 -9.52
N ASP A 260 -22.78 -19.62 -10.84
CA ASP A 260 -21.72 -20.23 -11.64
C ASP A 260 -20.70 -19.23 -12.20
N LEU A 261 -20.75 -17.96 -11.79
CA LEU A 261 -19.82 -16.90 -12.21
C LEU A 261 -18.36 -17.39 -12.06
N PRO A 262 -17.64 -17.65 -13.16
CA PRO A 262 -16.29 -18.21 -13.14
C PRO A 262 -15.28 -17.09 -12.90
N LEU A 263 -15.41 -16.44 -11.74
CA LEU A 263 -14.56 -15.34 -11.30
C LEU A 263 -13.72 -15.80 -10.11
N ARG A 264 -12.40 -15.65 -10.22
CA ARG A 264 -11.45 -15.95 -9.15
C ARG A 264 -11.13 -14.66 -8.39
N VAL A 265 -11.47 -14.63 -7.11
CA VAL A 265 -11.33 -13.46 -6.22
C VAL A 265 -10.41 -13.81 -5.07
N LEU A 266 -9.40 -12.98 -4.81
CA LEU A 266 -8.45 -13.15 -3.72
C LEU A 266 -8.49 -11.96 -2.76
N GLU A 267 -8.60 -12.25 -1.47
CA GLU A 267 -8.26 -11.30 -0.42
C GLU A 267 -6.79 -11.46 -0.05
N HIS A 268 -5.96 -10.47 -0.38
CA HIS A 268 -4.55 -10.47 -0.03
C HIS A 268 -4.29 -9.61 1.22
N VAL A 269 -3.71 -10.22 2.25
CA VAL A 269 -3.48 -9.58 3.56
C VAL A 269 -2.01 -9.65 3.96
N ALA A 270 -1.61 -8.76 4.86
CA ALA A 270 -0.25 -8.70 5.39
C ALA A 270 0.17 -9.98 6.14
N ARG A 271 1.48 -10.23 6.17
CA ARG A 271 2.09 -11.43 6.77
C ARG A 271 1.67 -11.63 8.22
N ASP A 272 1.71 -10.57 9.02
CA ASP A 272 1.29 -10.57 10.44
C ASP A 272 -0.16 -11.05 10.63
N LYS A 273 -1.04 -10.86 9.63
CA LYS A 273 -2.42 -11.33 9.65
C LYS A 273 -2.59 -12.74 9.07
N ALA A 274 -1.70 -13.22 8.23
CA ALA A 274 -1.82 -14.53 7.57
C ALA A 274 -0.87 -15.61 8.11
N CYS A 275 0.16 -15.24 8.87
CA CYS A 275 1.19 -16.17 9.31
C CYS A 275 0.73 -16.97 10.53
N GLU A 276 0.86 -18.29 10.46
CA GLU A 276 0.60 -19.20 11.59
C GLU A 276 1.77 -19.25 12.60
N TYR A 277 2.94 -18.73 12.22
CA TYR A 277 4.18 -18.77 13.01
C TYR A 277 4.93 -17.43 12.94
N PRO A 278 4.37 -16.33 13.47
CA PRO A 278 4.92 -14.98 13.31
C PRO A 278 6.34 -14.84 13.88
N ASP A 279 6.64 -15.57 14.96
CA ASP A 279 7.94 -15.55 15.65
C ASP A 279 9.02 -16.40 14.97
N ARG A 280 8.69 -17.07 13.85
CA ARG A 280 9.62 -17.94 13.13
C ARG A 280 10.11 -17.30 11.84
N ALA A 281 11.33 -17.66 11.45
CA ALA A 281 11.89 -17.26 10.17
C ALA A 281 11.29 -18.08 9.03
N CYS A 282 11.20 -17.48 7.84
CA CYS A 282 10.54 -18.08 6.68
C CYS A 282 11.49 -18.98 5.86
N HIS A 283 11.95 -20.08 6.46
CA HIS A 283 12.71 -21.15 5.80
C HIS A 283 12.38 -22.52 6.42
N GLY A 284 12.64 -23.62 5.71
CA GLY A 284 12.17 -24.96 6.12
C GLY A 284 12.82 -25.58 7.36
N GLU A 285 13.94 -25.02 7.83
CA GLU A 285 14.55 -25.38 9.12
C GLU A 285 13.83 -24.72 10.30
N SER A 286 13.30 -23.50 10.12
CA SER A 286 12.61 -22.75 11.18
C SER A 286 11.09 -22.96 11.16
N CYS A 287 10.47 -22.92 9.97
CA CYS A 287 9.02 -22.98 9.79
C CYS A 287 8.58 -24.30 9.13
N PRO A 288 7.69 -25.09 9.77
CA PRO A 288 7.21 -26.34 9.19
C PRO A 288 6.41 -26.15 7.89
N LEU A 289 5.76 -24.99 7.73
CA LEU A 289 5.00 -24.65 6.52
C LEU A 289 5.88 -24.17 5.35
N ALA A 290 7.16 -23.90 5.60
CA ALA A 290 8.13 -23.54 4.57
C ALA A 290 8.86 -24.78 4.01
N ARG A 291 9.00 -25.85 4.80
CA ARG A 291 9.65 -27.10 4.37
C ARG A 291 8.88 -27.77 3.24
N GLY A 292 9.50 -28.14 2.13
CA GLY A 292 8.83 -28.75 0.96
C GLY A 292 7.65 -27.92 0.46
N PHE A 293 7.75 -26.58 0.53
CA PHE A 293 6.67 -25.68 0.11
C PHE A 293 6.38 -25.85 -1.39
N TYR A 294 7.41 -25.83 -2.22
CA TYR A 294 7.26 -25.88 -3.67
C TYR A 294 6.79 -27.26 -4.16
N ASP A 295 7.11 -28.33 -3.44
CA ASP A 295 6.65 -29.68 -3.77
C ASP A 295 5.13 -29.84 -3.60
N ARG A 296 4.55 -29.09 -2.65
CA ARG A 296 3.13 -29.16 -2.28
C ARG A 296 2.30 -28.02 -2.87
N LEU A 297 2.96 -27.00 -3.40
CA LEU A 297 2.34 -25.82 -4.02
C LEU A 297 1.43 -26.16 -5.22
N PRO A 298 1.78 -27.08 -6.15
CA PRO A 298 0.92 -27.39 -7.29
C PRO A 298 -0.48 -27.88 -6.88
N ALA A 299 -0.55 -28.80 -5.91
CA ALA A 299 -1.83 -29.32 -5.41
C ALA A 299 -2.66 -28.22 -4.73
N ALA A 300 -2.02 -27.36 -3.93
CA ALA A 300 -2.69 -26.24 -3.28
C ALA A 300 -3.21 -25.19 -4.29
N ARG A 301 -2.46 -24.92 -5.37
CA ARG A 301 -2.90 -24.04 -6.45
C ARG A 301 -4.10 -24.60 -7.20
N GLN A 302 -4.12 -25.91 -7.45
CA GLN A 302 -5.25 -26.57 -8.08
C GLN A 302 -6.51 -26.45 -7.22
N ALA A 303 -6.41 -26.79 -5.92
CA ALA A 303 -7.52 -26.65 -4.98
C ALA A 303 -8.03 -25.20 -4.87
N ALA A 304 -7.13 -24.22 -4.88
CA ALA A 304 -7.50 -22.81 -4.88
C ALA A 304 -8.22 -22.38 -6.18
N SER A 305 -7.77 -22.87 -7.33
CA SER A 305 -8.37 -22.58 -8.64
C SER A 305 -9.79 -23.12 -8.75
N GLU A 306 -10.05 -24.29 -8.15
CA GLU A 306 -11.39 -24.89 -8.05
C GLU A 306 -12.30 -24.12 -7.08
N ARG A 307 -11.75 -23.67 -5.94
CA ARG A 307 -12.52 -22.92 -4.93
C ARG A 307 -12.94 -21.53 -5.42
N ARG A 308 -12.12 -20.89 -6.27
CA ARG A 308 -12.29 -19.56 -6.91
C ARG A 308 -12.39 -18.36 -5.95
N TRP A 309 -13.17 -18.47 -4.88
CA TRP A 309 -13.37 -17.42 -3.87
C TRP A 309 -12.43 -17.63 -2.69
N LEU A 310 -11.36 -16.85 -2.67
CA LEU A 310 -10.18 -17.04 -1.84
C LEU A 310 -10.10 -15.89 -0.83
N THR A 311 -11.02 -15.88 0.13
CA THR A 311 -10.90 -15.02 1.33
C THR A 311 -9.67 -15.43 2.14
N ARG A 312 -9.23 -14.58 3.09
CA ARG A 312 -8.15 -14.94 4.02
C ARG A 312 -8.36 -16.31 4.65
N GLN A 313 -9.58 -16.58 5.11
CA GLN A 313 -9.95 -17.85 5.73
C GLN A 313 -9.90 -19.02 4.73
N ALA A 314 -10.41 -18.83 3.51
CA ALA A 314 -10.38 -19.86 2.47
C ALA A 314 -8.95 -20.24 2.05
N VAL A 315 -8.07 -19.23 1.89
CA VAL A 315 -6.65 -19.46 1.58
C VAL A 315 -5.97 -20.20 2.73
N ARG A 316 -6.26 -19.83 3.98
CA ARG A 316 -5.73 -20.52 5.17
C ARG A 316 -6.13 -21.99 5.19
N GLU A 317 -7.40 -22.30 4.96
CA GLU A 317 -7.89 -23.68 4.94
C GLU A 317 -7.19 -24.53 3.88
N ILE A 318 -7.07 -24.01 2.64
CA ILE A 318 -6.36 -24.72 1.56
C ILE A 318 -4.88 -24.89 1.93
N ALA A 319 -4.21 -23.82 2.34
CA ALA A 319 -2.80 -23.86 2.68
C ALA A 319 -2.50 -24.92 3.76
N LEU A 320 -3.31 -24.96 4.83
CA LEU A 320 -3.13 -25.92 5.91
C LEU A 320 -3.48 -27.34 5.50
N ALA A 321 -4.48 -27.54 4.65
CA ALA A 321 -4.80 -28.87 4.10
C ALA A 321 -3.63 -29.46 3.29
N HIS A 322 -2.80 -28.60 2.67
CA HIS A 322 -1.58 -29.00 1.96
C HIS A 322 -0.29 -28.79 2.79
N GLY A 323 -0.42 -28.33 4.03
CA GLY A 323 0.69 -28.09 4.96
C GLY A 323 1.69 -27.00 4.52
N ILE A 324 1.26 -26.03 3.72
CA ILE A 324 2.08 -24.91 3.25
C ILE A 324 1.67 -23.57 3.88
N CYS A 325 2.49 -22.53 3.72
CA CYS A 325 2.24 -21.23 4.35
C CYS A 325 1.07 -20.46 3.68
N PRO A 326 0.03 -20.03 4.43
CA PRO A 326 -1.08 -19.26 3.86
C PRO A 326 -0.66 -17.94 3.21
N TYR A 327 0.29 -17.21 3.82
CA TYR A 327 0.77 -15.93 3.30
C TYR A 327 1.44 -16.09 1.93
N TYR A 328 2.39 -17.02 1.81
CA TYR A 328 3.09 -17.26 0.55
C TYR A 328 2.19 -17.93 -0.50
N LEU A 329 1.25 -18.78 -0.09
CA LEU A 329 0.22 -19.25 -1.00
C LEU A 329 -0.58 -18.08 -1.57
N SER A 330 -1.01 -17.12 -0.73
CA SER A 330 -1.73 -15.92 -1.18
C SER A 330 -0.91 -15.08 -2.18
N GLN A 331 0.39 -14.89 -1.94
CA GLN A 331 1.28 -14.21 -2.90
C GLN A 331 1.34 -14.96 -4.24
N GLU A 332 1.44 -16.28 -4.20
CA GLU A 332 1.44 -17.10 -5.40
C GLU A 332 0.12 -17.01 -6.18
N LEU A 333 -1.01 -17.02 -5.47
CA LEU A 333 -2.36 -16.92 -6.03
C LEU A 333 -2.68 -15.56 -6.66
N CYS A 334 -1.90 -14.50 -6.38
CA CYS A 334 -2.04 -13.22 -7.09
C CYS A 334 -1.84 -13.37 -8.62
N ARG A 335 -1.11 -14.41 -9.06
CA ARG A 335 -0.92 -14.73 -10.49
C ARG A 335 -2.08 -15.51 -11.10
N TRP A 336 -3.04 -15.97 -10.30
CA TRP A 336 -4.08 -16.92 -10.71
C TRP A 336 -5.50 -16.36 -10.55
N THR A 337 -5.62 -15.12 -10.09
CA THR A 337 -6.88 -14.51 -9.68
C THR A 337 -7.25 -13.30 -10.54
N ASP A 338 -8.52 -13.22 -10.94
CA ASP A 338 -9.02 -12.13 -11.78
C ASP A 338 -9.13 -10.83 -10.98
N ILE A 339 -9.45 -10.94 -9.69
CA ILE A 339 -9.60 -9.81 -8.80
C ILE A 339 -8.78 -10.02 -7.54
N VAL A 340 -7.97 -9.02 -7.19
CA VAL A 340 -7.27 -8.98 -5.91
C VAL A 340 -7.78 -7.81 -5.09
N VAL A 341 -8.32 -8.10 -3.91
CA VAL A 341 -8.70 -7.11 -2.89
C VAL A 341 -7.55 -6.99 -1.90
N ALA A 342 -6.91 -5.82 -1.85
CA ALA A 342 -5.67 -5.62 -1.10
C ALA A 342 -5.52 -4.19 -0.55
N ASP A 343 -4.48 -3.98 0.24
CA ASP A 343 -4.06 -2.63 0.66
C ASP A 343 -3.33 -1.89 -0.47
N TYR A 344 -3.35 -0.55 -0.44
CA TYR A 344 -2.64 0.31 -1.39
C TYR A 344 -1.17 -0.07 -1.57
N ASN A 345 -0.48 -0.47 -0.50
CA ASN A 345 0.95 -0.77 -0.54
C ASN A 345 1.31 -1.87 -1.54
N TYR A 346 0.41 -2.81 -1.80
CA TYR A 346 0.67 -3.90 -2.74
C TYR A 346 0.73 -3.46 -4.21
N TYR A 347 0.29 -2.25 -4.53
CA TYR A 347 0.44 -1.65 -5.85
C TYR A 347 1.26 -0.36 -5.85
N PHE A 348 1.22 0.43 -4.78
CA PHE A 348 1.83 1.77 -4.73
C PHE A 348 3.17 1.86 -4.00
N ASP A 349 3.62 0.83 -3.28
CA ASP A 349 4.93 0.81 -2.63
C ASP A 349 6.09 0.49 -3.60
N MET A 350 7.32 0.94 -3.31
CA MET A 350 8.51 0.63 -4.14
C MET A 350 8.72 -0.85 -4.42
N THR A 351 8.32 -1.72 -3.49
CA THR A 351 8.47 -3.18 -3.60
C THR A 351 7.14 -3.89 -3.78
N ALA A 352 6.11 -3.15 -4.21
CA ALA A 352 4.74 -3.62 -4.44
C ALA A 352 4.66 -4.89 -5.30
N LEU A 353 4.14 -5.97 -4.70
CA LEU A 353 3.95 -7.26 -5.35
C LEU A 353 3.08 -7.17 -6.61
N LEU A 354 1.91 -6.53 -6.53
CA LEU A 354 0.94 -6.49 -7.64
C LEU A 354 1.45 -5.62 -8.80
N TYR A 355 2.15 -4.53 -8.49
CA TYR A 355 2.79 -3.71 -9.52
C TYR A 355 3.92 -4.47 -10.23
N SER A 356 4.79 -5.13 -9.47
CA SER A 356 5.86 -5.96 -10.02
C SER A 356 5.31 -7.07 -10.93
N LEU A 357 4.26 -7.77 -10.48
CA LEU A 357 3.60 -8.78 -11.29
C LEU A 357 2.94 -8.20 -12.55
N THR A 358 2.39 -6.99 -12.48
CA THR A 358 1.83 -6.30 -13.64
C THR A 358 2.89 -6.08 -14.71
N VAL A 359 4.05 -5.53 -14.33
CA VAL A 359 5.16 -5.24 -15.25
C VAL A 359 5.79 -6.52 -15.80
N VAL A 360 6.09 -7.50 -14.93
CA VAL A 360 6.79 -8.73 -15.32
C VAL A 360 5.97 -9.60 -16.28
N ASN A 361 4.64 -9.60 -16.15
CA ASN A 361 3.76 -10.42 -16.98
C ASN A 361 3.04 -9.62 -18.08
N ASP A 362 3.40 -8.34 -18.26
CA ASP A 362 2.77 -7.43 -19.22
C ASP A 362 1.24 -7.42 -19.11
N TRP A 363 0.72 -7.37 -17.88
CA TRP A 363 -0.72 -7.44 -17.66
C TRP A 363 -1.41 -6.11 -17.93
N ARG A 364 -2.55 -6.20 -18.59
CA ARG A 364 -3.49 -5.11 -18.79
C ARG A 364 -4.45 -5.05 -17.60
N VAL A 365 -4.08 -4.25 -16.60
CA VAL A 365 -4.78 -4.18 -15.30
C VAL A 365 -5.63 -2.94 -15.13
N THR A 366 -6.68 -3.05 -14.33
CA THR A 366 -7.49 -1.90 -13.88
C THR A 366 -7.41 -1.72 -12.37
N LEU A 367 -7.38 -0.48 -11.92
CA LEU A 367 -7.30 -0.13 -10.50
C LEU A 367 -8.61 0.47 -10.02
N LEU A 368 -9.12 -0.04 -8.90
CA LEU A 368 -10.17 0.59 -8.11
C LEU A 368 -9.56 1.02 -6.78
N VAL A 369 -9.37 2.32 -6.59
CA VAL A 369 -8.82 2.89 -5.34
C VAL A 369 -9.97 3.47 -4.52
N ASP A 370 -10.45 2.68 -3.57
CA ASP A 370 -11.50 3.09 -2.64
C ASP A 370 -10.94 3.99 -1.53
N GLU A 371 -11.75 4.92 -1.05
CA GLU A 371 -11.38 5.95 -0.08
C GLU A 371 -10.04 6.64 -0.40
N ALA A 372 -9.86 6.96 -1.68
CA ALA A 372 -8.63 7.50 -2.27
C ALA A 372 -8.08 8.77 -1.61
N HIS A 373 -8.88 9.47 -0.79
CA HIS A 373 -8.41 10.57 0.03
C HIS A 373 -7.29 10.15 1.01
N ASN A 374 -7.24 8.87 1.40
CA ASN A 374 -6.19 8.32 2.26
C ASN A 374 -4.88 8.04 1.51
N LEU A 375 -4.92 7.95 0.17
CA LEU A 375 -3.77 7.52 -0.61
C LEU A 375 -2.59 8.50 -0.48
N ILE A 376 -2.85 9.80 -0.34
CA ILE A 376 -1.80 10.82 -0.18
C ILE A 376 -0.95 10.51 1.06
N ASP A 377 -1.57 10.41 2.23
CA ASP A 377 -0.83 10.21 3.48
C ASP A 377 -0.23 8.80 3.56
N ARG A 378 -0.90 7.80 2.98
CA ARG A 378 -0.35 6.44 2.86
C ARG A 378 0.89 6.41 1.97
N ALA A 379 0.86 7.08 0.82
CA ALA A 379 2.00 7.16 -0.08
C ALA A 379 3.14 7.99 0.52
N ARG A 380 2.87 9.12 1.17
CA ARG A 380 3.90 9.86 1.92
C ARG A 380 4.64 8.97 2.92
N GLY A 381 3.91 8.08 3.61
CA GLY A 381 4.51 7.06 4.48
C GLY A 381 5.36 6.03 3.73
N MET A 382 4.90 5.50 2.59
CA MET A 382 5.66 4.55 1.75
C MET A 382 6.99 5.14 1.24
N TYR A 383 7.02 6.46 1.02
CA TYR A 383 8.17 7.17 0.46
C TYR A 383 8.89 8.06 1.48
N THR A 384 8.75 7.79 2.79
CA THR A 384 9.51 8.45 3.86
C THR A 384 10.48 7.46 4.50
N ALA A 385 11.73 7.88 4.71
CA ALA A 385 12.73 7.11 5.45
C ALA A 385 13.18 7.84 6.71
N GLU A 386 13.29 7.10 7.81
CA GLU A 386 13.79 7.62 9.08
C GLU A 386 14.94 6.76 9.60
N LEU A 387 15.97 7.42 10.10
CA LEU A 387 17.07 6.79 10.84
C LEU A 387 17.10 7.36 12.24
N ASP A 388 16.95 6.50 13.25
CA ASP A 388 16.99 6.86 14.67
C ASP A 388 18.37 6.61 15.28
N GLN A 389 19.00 7.67 15.82
CA GLN A 389 20.36 7.58 16.37
C GLN A 389 20.43 6.72 17.65
N GLY A 390 19.34 6.65 18.42
CA GLY A 390 19.27 5.80 19.62
C GLY A 390 19.33 4.32 19.26
N ASN A 391 18.47 3.89 18.34
CA ASN A 391 18.45 2.53 17.80
C ASN A 391 19.78 2.17 17.12
N PHE A 392 20.32 3.09 16.32
CA PHE A 392 21.62 2.91 15.67
C PHE A 392 22.77 2.77 16.68
N ASN A 393 22.79 3.57 17.75
CA ASN A 393 23.80 3.47 18.79
C ASN A 393 23.67 2.18 19.63
N ALA A 394 22.45 1.69 19.85
CA ALA A 394 22.22 0.40 20.50
C ALA A 394 22.77 -0.75 19.63
N LEU A 395 22.40 -0.77 18.35
CA LEU A 395 22.93 -1.71 17.36
C LEU A 395 24.45 -1.68 17.30
N ARG A 396 25.07 -0.50 17.27
CA ARG A 396 26.54 -0.37 17.21
C ARG A 396 27.25 -1.06 18.36
N LYS A 397 26.63 -1.22 19.54
CA LYS A 397 27.25 -1.93 20.66
C LYS A 397 27.31 -3.42 20.41
N THR A 398 26.23 -4.01 19.90
CA THR A 398 26.11 -5.45 19.64
C THR A 398 26.58 -5.86 18.25
N ALA A 399 26.84 -4.90 17.36
CA ALA A 399 27.24 -5.16 15.98
C ALA A 399 28.50 -6.04 15.90
N PRO A 400 28.54 -7.00 14.96
CA PRO A 400 29.70 -7.82 14.65
C PRO A 400 30.99 -6.99 14.44
N SER A 401 32.14 -7.56 14.77
CA SER A 401 33.45 -6.89 14.65
C SER A 401 33.73 -6.37 13.23
N ALA A 402 33.36 -7.15 12.21
CA ALA A 402 33.48 -6.78 10.80
C ALA A 402 32.71 -5.50 10.43
N LEU A 403 31.62 -5.20 11.16
CA LEU A 403 30.76 -4.04 10.89
C LEU A 403 31.12 -2.81 11.73
N LYS A 404 32.05 -2.90 12.70
CA LYS A 404 32.39 -1.77 13.58
C LYS A 404 32.90 -0.57 12.79
N THR A 405 33.91 -0.76 11.94
CA THR A 405 34.52 0.32 11.15
C THR A 405 33.52 1.07 10.25
N PRO A 406 32.70 0.42 9.41
CA PRO A 406 31.71 1.12 8.59
C PRO A 406 30.64 1.84 9.44
N LEU A 407 30.13 1.21 10.50
CA LEU A 407 29.13 1.84 11.38
C LEU A 407 29.72 3.02 12.16
N ASP A 408 30.98 2.95 12.59
CA ASP A 408 31.66 4.07 13.26
C ASP A 408 31.88 5.25 12.31
N ARG A 409 32.07 5.00 11.02
CA ARG A 409 32.11 6.07 10.01
C ARG A 409 30.76 6.76 9.86
N VAL A 410 29.66 6.00 9.78
CA VAL A 410 28.29 6.56 9.79
C VAL A 410 28.07 7.39 11.05
N ASN A 411 28.44 6.88 12.23
CA ASN A 411 28.32 7.60 13.49
C ASN A 411 29.12 8.92 13.51
N ARG A 412 30.33 8.94 12.95
CA ARG A 412 31.15 10.16 12.87
C ARG A 412 30.45 11.26 12.04
N HIS A 413 29.95 10.91 10.86
CA HIS A 413 29.25 11.88 10.00
C HIS A 413 27.88 12.26 10.56
N TRP A 414 27.19 11.34 11.22
CA TRP A 414 25.96 11.67 11.97
C TRP A 414 26.24 12.69 13.07
N ASN A 415 27.29 12.48 13.87
CA ASN A 415 27.67 13.43 14.93
C ASN A 415 28.17 14.77 14.38
N GLN A 416 28.63 14.82 13.13
CA GLN A 416 28.91 16.08 12.45
C GLN A 416 27.62 16.85 12.17
N LEU A 417 26.59 16.21 11.61
CA LEU A 417 25.26 16.82 11.45
C LEU A 417 24.69 17.32 12.80
N HIS A 418 24.92 16.55 13.86
CA HIS A 418 24.55 16.94 15.23
C HIS A 418 25.38 18.09 15.82
N ARG A 419 26.56 18.40 15.31
CA ARG A 419 27.28 19.62 15.72
C ARG A 419 26.81 20.83 14.93
N ASP A 420 26.47 20.64 13.66
CA ASP A 420 26.17 21.71 12.73
C ASP A 420 24.74 22.27 12.89
N GLN A 421 23.77 21.46 13.36
CA GLN A 421 22.41 21.96 13.58
C GLN A 421 22.31 22.88 14.81
N GLN A 422 21.49 23.91 14.66
CA GLN A 422 21.37 25.05 15.57
C GLN A 422 20.07 25.02 16.38
N ALA A 423 19.03 24.33 15.88
CA ALA A 423 17.71 24.23 16.51
C ALA A 423 17.32 22.78 16.82
N GLU A 424 16.30 22.55 17.64
CA GLU A 424 15.81 21.19 17.94
C GLU A 424 15.27 20.50 16.68
N TYR A 425 14.59 21.24 15.81
CA TYR A 425 14.17 20.79 14.50
C TYR A 425 14.81 21.67 13.44
N GLN A 426 15.43 21.06 12.43
CA GLN A 426 16.06 21.80 11.34
C GLN A 426 15.91 21.07 10.01
N ILE A 427 15.64 21.84 8.96
CA ILE A 427 15.57 21.37 7.58
C ILE A 427 16.84 21.77 6.87
N TYR A 428 17.33 20.89 6.01
CA TYR A 428 18.53 21.11 5.24
C TYR A 428 18.18 21.15 3.74
N PRO A 429 18.83 22.03 2.97
CA PRO A 429 18.55 22.17 1.54
C PRO A 429 18.98 20.93 0.72
N ALA A 430 19.98 20.21 1.22
CA ALA A 430 20.50 18.99 0.62
C ALA A 430 20.93 18.00 1.71
N ILE A 431 20.98 16.74 1.34
CA ILE A 431 21.50 15.67 2.18
C ILE A 431 23.03 15.76 2.18
N ALA A 432 23.67 15.56 3.33
CA ALA A 432 25.12 15.62 3.40
C ALA A 432 25.78 14.43 2.68
N ASP A 433 26.56 14.71 1.63
CA ASP A 433 27.21 13.71 0.78
C ASP A 433 28.05 12.70 1.57
N LEU A 434 28.84 13.19 2.54
CA LEU A 434 29.68 12.33 3.38
C LEU A 434 28.85 11.35 4.22
N PHE A 435 27.68 11.79 4.71
CA PHE A 435 26.77 10.93 5.46
C PHE A 435 26.21 9.83 4.55
N ILE A 436 25.63 10.19 3.40
CA ILE A 436 25.07 9.23 2.44
C ILE A 436 26.13 8.24 1.96
N LEU A 437 27.32 8.72 1.57
CA LEU A 437 28.41 7.84 1.13
C LEU A 437 28.82 6.85 2.23
N SER A 438 28.87 7.30 3.49
CA SER A 438 29.15 6.40 4.61
C SER A 438 28.03 5.40 4.87
N LEU A 439 26.78 5.81 4.68
CA LEU A 439 25.61 4.95 4.85
C LEU A 439 25.56 3.87 3.75
N GLN A 440 25.79 4.24 2.48
CA GLN A 440 25.90 3.29 1.37
C GLN A 440 27.02 2.27 1.59
N LYS A 441 28.19 2.71 2.08
CA LYS A 441 29.29 1.80 2.45
C LYS A 441 28.92 0.87 3.61
N ALA A 442 28.15 1.36 4.58
CA ALA A 442 27.65 0.52 5.67
C ALA A 442 26.60 -0.48 5.17
N VAL A 443 25.68 -0.07 4.30
CA VAL A 443 24.72 -0.96 3.63
C VAL A 443 25.46 -2.07 2.90
N SER A 444 26.45 -1.75 2.07
CA SER A 444 27.27 -2.76 1.36
C SER A 444 27.97 -3.72 2.32
N ALA A 445 28.60 -3.21 3.39
CA ALA A 445 29.27 -4.06 4.38
C ALA A 445 28.29 -4.96 5.14
N ILE A 446 27.09 -4.46 5.46
CA ILE A 446 26.03 -5.26 6.09
C ILE A 446 25.53 -6.30 5.10
N THR A 447 25.32 -5.96 3.82
CA THR A 447 24.99 -6.91 2.76
C THR A 447 26.01 -8.03 2.71
N ASP A 448 27.31 -7.72 2.67
CA ASP A 448 28.38 -8.72 2.66
C ASP A 448 28.41 -9.54 3.97
N HIS A 449 28.11 -8.94 5.13
CA HIS A 449 28.00 -9.69 6.39
C HIS A 449 26.80 -10.64 6.41
N LEU A 450 25.61 -10.19 6.00
CA LEU A 450 24.41 -11.02 5.90
C LEU A 450 24.58 -12.13 4.86
N SER A 451 25.42 -11.91 3.85
CA SER A 451 25.88 -12.93 2.90
C SER A 451 26.67 -14.03 3.60
N ASP A 452 27.63 -13.61 4.41
CA ASP A 452 28.58 -14.47 5.10
C ASP A 452 28.00 -15.13 6.36
N GLN A 453 26.91 -14.59 6.89
CA GLN A 453 26.15 -15.10 8.03
C GLN A 453 24.67 -14.83 7.78
N PRO A 454 23.94 -15.68 7.03
CA PRO A 454 22.53 -15.43 6.70
C PRO A 454 21.57 -15.69 7.87
N GLU A 455 22.03 -16.41 8.90
CA GLU A 455 21.25 -16.80 10.07
C GLU A 455 21.83 -16.21 11.35
N GLY A 456 21.00 -16.16 12.40
CA GLY A 456 21.43 -15.69 13.72
C GLY A 456 21.71 -14.19 13.82
N ASN A 457 21.33 -13.42 12.79
CA ASN A 457 21.47 -11.97 12.80
C ASN A 457 20.51 -11.30 13.78
N ASP A 458 21.02 -10.30 14.47
CA ASP A 458 20.23 -9.45 15.36
C ASP A 458 19.11 -8.73 14.56
N ALA A 459 17.88 -8.77 15.07
CA ALA A 459 16.74 -8.10 14.44
C ALA A 459 16.97 -6.59 14.28
N ALA A 460 17.73 -5.96 15.18
CA ALA A 460 18.11 -4.55 15.09
C ALA A 460 19.05 -4.29 13.90
N LEU A 461 19.94 -5.24 13.57
CA LEU A 461 20.82 -5.12 12.40
C LEU A 461 20.01 -5.17 11.11
N LEU A 462 19.10 -6.14 10.99
CA LEU A 462 18.20 -6.27 9.83
C LEU A 462 17.29 -5.05 9.68
N ARG A 463 16.73 -4.54 10.79
CA ARG A 463 15.90 -3.35 10.76
C ARG A 463 16.67 -2.13 10.27
N PHE A 464 17.84 -1.86 10.85
CA PHE A 464 18.70 -0.75 10.41
C PHE A 464 19.11 -0.91 8.94
N TYR A 465 19.44 -2.12 8.49
CA TYR A 465 19.78 -2.40 7.11
C TYR A 465 18.64 -2.02 6.15
N LEU A 466 17.41 -2.45 6.43
CA LEU A 466 16.23 -2.10 5.63
C LEU A 466 15.97 -0.59 5.62
N ASP A 467 16.01 0.06 6.80
CA ASP A 467 15.81 1.50 6.92
C ASP A 467 16.91 2.29 6.18
N ALA A 468 18.18 1.84 6.26
CA ALA A 468 19.31 2.46 5.58
C ALA A 468 19.26 2.26 4.06
N MET A 469 18.86 1.08 3.57
CA MET A 469 18.64 0.86 2.13
C MET A 469 17.54 1.77 1.59
N LEU A 470 16.43 1.87 2.31
CA LEU A 470 15.32 2.75 1.95
C LEU A 470 15.78 4.21 1.91
N PHE A 471 16.54 4.65 2.92
CA PHE A 471 17.09 5.99 3.01
C PHE A 471 18.03 6.30 1.82
N CYS A 472 18.97 5.40 1.51
CA CYS A 472 19.86 5.56 0.35
C CYS A 472 19.09 5.65 -0.96
N ARG A 473 18.10 4.77 -1.17
CA ARG A 473 17.28 4.77 -2.40
C ARG A 473 16.49 6.06 -2.57
N LEU A 474 15.87 6.54 -1.49
CA LEU A 474 15.11 7.80 -1.54
C LEU A 474 16.02 9.03 -1.66
N ALA A 475 17.25 8.96 -1.15
CA ALA A 475 18.23 10.02 -1.32
C ALA A 475 18.61 10.23 -2.79
N GLU A 476 18.72 9.16 -3.58
CA GLU A 476 18.99 9.23 -5.03
C GLU A 476 17.89 9.93 -5.82
N GLN A 477 16.65 9.90 -5.31
CA GLN A 477 15.49 10.54 -5.92
C GLN A 477 15.07 11.83 -5.19
N HIS A 478 15.92 12.38 -4.32
CA HIS A 478 15.59 13.59 -3.56
C HIS A 478 15.36 14.79 -4.49
N GLY A 479 14.33 15.59 -4.18
CA GLY A 479 13.98 16.76 -4.96
C GLY A 479 12.93 17.63 -4.25
N PRO A 480 12.28 18.57 -4.96
CA PRO A 480 11.31 19.50 -4.37
C PRO A 480 10.13 18.85 -3.64
N HIS A 481 9.87 17.58 -3.96
CA HIS A 481 8.79 16.75 -3.43
C HIS A 481 9.12 16.09 -2.08
N SER A 482 10.33 16.30 -1.55
CA SER A 482 10.82 15.72 -0.30
C SER A 482 11.59 16.75 0.52
N LEU A 483 11.71 16.50 1.83
CA LEU A 483 12.49 17.29 2.78
C LEU A 483 13.54 16.41 3.43
N PHE A 484 14.74 16.94 3.64
CA PHE A 484 15.70 16.36 4.57
C PHE A 484 15.69 17.14 5.88
N ASP A 485 15.15 16.54 6.94
CA ASP A 485 15.01 17.16 8.25
C ASP A 485 15.69 16.34 9.36
N ILE A 486 16.16 17.05 10.39
CA ILE A 486 16.77 16.46 11.58
C ILE A 486 16.03 16.95 12.82
N THR A 487 15.49 16.00 13.59
CA THR A 487 14.85 16.28 14.87
C THR A 487 15.73 15.80 16.01
N ARG A 488 16.15 16.70 16.91
CA ARG A 488 16.88 16.40 18.14
C ARG A 488 15.91 16.16 19.29
N ARG A 489 16.22 15.16 20.12
CA ARG A 489 15.51 14.84 21.35
C ARG A 489 16.51 14.75 22.49
N GLN A 490 16.24 15.47 23.57
CA GLN A 490 17.01 15.37 24.81
C GLN A 490 16.60 14.12 25.58
N LEU A 491 17.57 13.26 25.90
CA LEU A 491 17.40 12.06 26.70
C LEU A 491 18.36 12.12 27.90
N GLY A 492 17.93 12.78 28.98
CA GLY A 492 18.77 13.09 30.13
C GLY A 492 19.89 14.06 29.76
N ARG A 493 21.16 13.64 29.89
CA ARG A 493 22.34 14.45 29.54
C ARG A 493 22.79 14.32 28.08
N ARG A 494 22.14 13.45 27.28
CA ARG A 494 22.52 13.19 25.88
C ARG A 494 21.44 13.71 24.94
N ALA A 495 21.84 14.43 23.91
CA ALA A 495 20.98 14.73 22.79
C ALA A 495 21.13 13.62 21.72
N LEU A 496 20.01 13.04 21.31
CA LEU A 496 19.92 12.12 20.19
C LEU A 496 19.19 12.80 19.04
N SER A 497 19.31 12.27 17.83
CA SER A 497 18.63 12.80 16.66
C SER A 497 17.97 11.73 15.81
N THR A 498 16.94 12.13 15.08
CA THR A 498 16.33 11.34 14.01
C THR A 498 16.56 12.10 12.71
N LEU A 499 17.17 11.42 11.73
CA LEU A 499 17.29 11.92 10.37
C LEU A 499 16.08 11.44 9.57
N CYS A 500 15.40 12.34 8.87
CA CYS A 500 14.20 12.02 8.10
C CYS A 500 14.36 12.52 6.66
N LEU A 501 14.19 11.61 5.70
CA LEU A 501 13.85 11.95 4.32
C LEU A 501 12.34 11.86 4.20
N ARG A 502 11.69 13.00 4.38
CA ARG A 502 10.23 13.11 4.45
C ARG A 502 9.67 13.38 3.07
N ASN A 503 8.87 12.45 2.54
CA ASN A 503 8.09 12.76 1.35
C ASN A 503 6.91 13.67 1.70
N ILE A 504 6.77 14.75 0.93
CA ILE A 504 5.67 15.71 1.08
C ILE A 504 4.74 15.70 -0.15
N VAL A 505 5.25 15.28 -1.30
CA VAL A 505 4.49 15.09 -2.55
C VAL A 505 4.85 13.72 -3.14
N PRO A 506 3.98 12.70 -3.07
CA PRO A 506 4.32 11.36 -3.56
C PRO A 506 4.24 11.22 -5.09
N ALA A 507 3.68 12.21 -5.80
CA ALA A 507 3.47 12.21 -7.24
C ALA A 507 4.60 11.62 -8.11
N PRO A 508 5.89 11.97 -7.90
CA PRO A 508 6.96 11.43 -8.75
C PRO A 508 7.09 9.90 -8.69
N PHE A 509 6.71 9.28 -7.57
CA PHE A 509 6.80 7.82 -7.40
C PHE A 509 5.53 7.07 -7.84
N LEU A 510 4.40 7.78 -7.92
CA LEU A 510 3.10 7.18 -8.24
C LEU A 510 2.73 7.31 -9.73
N ARG A 511 3.26 8.32 -10.42
CA ARG A 511 2.92 8.61 -11.82
C ARG A 511 3.06 7.39 -12.74
N ASP A 512 4.20 6.72 -12.69
CA ASP A 512 4.47 5.54 -13.54
C ASP A 512 3.49 4.40 -13.23
N ARG A 513 3.05 4.28 -11.98
CA ARG A 513 2.11 3.24 -11.56
C ARG A 513 0.72 3.46 -12.12
N PHE A 514 0.26 4.71 -12.15
CA PHE A 514 -1.00 5.05 -12.82
C PHE A 514 -0.91 4.91 -14.34
N THR A 515 0.28 5.17 -14.91
CA THR A 515 0.53 5.07 -16.36
C THR A 515 0.60 3.62 -16.85
N VAL A 516 1.15 2.71 -16.05
CA VAL A 516 1.22 1.27 -16.36
C VAL A 516 -0.16 0.60 -16.30
N ALA A 517 -1.06 1.08 -15.45
CA ALA A 517 -2.43 0.57 -15.41
C ALA A 517 -3.20 1.00 -16.68
N HIS A 518 -3.98 0.09 -17.26
CA HIS A 518 -4.87 0.42 -18.38
C HIS A 518 -5.90 1.47 -17.99
N SER A 519 -6.51 1.34 -16.80
CA SER A 519 -7.36 2.40 -16.24
C SER A 519 -7.27 2.44 -14.73
N SER A 520 -7.55 3.60 -14.16
CA SER A 520 -7.55 3.83 -12.72
C SER A 520 -8.78 4.62 -12.31
N THR A 521 -9.60 4.10 -11.40
CA THR A 521 -10.71 4.84 -10.80
C THR A 521 -10.41 5.08 -9.33
N LEU A 522 -10.20 6.34 -8.96
CA LEU A 522 -10.04 6.79 -7.59
C LEU A 522 -11.38 7.34 -7.11
N PHE A 523 -11.94 6.79 -6.04
CA PHE A 523 -13.26 7.21 -5.56
C PHE A 523 -13.33 7.39 -4.04
N SER A 524 -14.02 8.44 -3.62
CA SER A 524 -14.25 8.73 -2.21
C SER A 524 -15.34 9.80 -2.02
N ALA A 525 -15.80 10.02 -0.79
CA ALA A 525 -16.73 11.09 -0.45
C ALA A 525 -16.09 12.49 -0.40
N THR A 526 -14.77 12.59 -0.32
CA THR A 526 -14.06 13.85 -0.06
C THR A 526 -12.83 14.00 -0.94
N LEU A 527 -13.03 14.09 -2.26
CA LEU A 527 -11.95 14.35 -3.25
C LEU A 527 -11.93 15.79 -3.76
N SER A 528 -12.88 16.62 -3.31
CA SER A 528 -12.89 18.04 -3.63
C SER A 528 -11.91 18.79 -2.72
N PRO A 529 -11.05 19.66 -3.28
CA PRO A 529 -10.99 20.02 -4.69
C PRO A 529 -10.14 19.05 -5.51
N GLN A 530 -10.55 18.77 -6.76
CA GLN A 530 -9.91 17.79 -7.65
C GLN A 530 -8.39 17.99 -7.78
N HIS A 531 -7.95 19.23 -8.00
CA HIS A 531 -6.54 19.54 -8.26
C HIS A 531 -5.62 19.14 -7.11
N TYR A 532 -6.09 19.20 -5.86
CA TYR A 532 -5.29 18.83 -4.69
C TYR A 532 -4.82 17.37 -4.75
N HIS A 533 -5.74 16.45 -5.07
CA HIS A 533 -5.39 15.03 -5.18
C HIS A 533 -4.68 14.72 -6.50
N ALA A 534 -5.08 15.34 -7.61
CA ALA A 534 -4.43 15.15 -8.90
C ALA A 534 -2.94 15.52 -8.83
N ASP A 535 -2.63 16.68 -8.26
CA ASP A 535 -1.26 17.18 -8.12
C ASP A 535 -0.42 16.33 -7.17
N LEU A 536 -0.96 16.00 -5.99
CA LEU A 536 -0.20 15.27 -4.98
C LEU A 536 0.02 13.79 -5.34
N LEU A 537 -0.92 13.18 -6.06
CA LEU A 537 -0.80 11.80 -6.52
C LEU A 537 -0.12 11.68 -7.89
N GLY A 538 0.08 12.79 -8.60
CA GLY A 538 0.71 12.81 -9.92
C GLY A 538 -0.14 12.15 -10.99
N LEU A 539 -1.46 12.35 -10.92
CA LEU A 539 -2.40 11.78 -11.89
C LEU A 539 -2.19 12.38 -13.29
N PRO A 540 -2.52 11.65 -14.37
CA PRO A 540 -2.46 12.17 -15.75
C PRO A 540 -3.25 13.46 -15.94
N ALA A 541 -2.78 14.35 -16.82
CA ALA A 541 -3.40 15.65 -17.04
C ALA A 541 -4.82 15.57 -17.64
N ASP A 542 -5.13 14.48 -18.33
CA ASP A 542 -6.43 14.14 -18.91
C ASP A 542 -7.34 13.36 -17.94
N THR A 543 -6.97 13.30 -16.65
CA THR A 543 -7.79 12.66 -15.61
C THR A 543 -9.19 13.27 -15.57
N GLN A 544 -10.18 12.40 -15.77
CA GLN A 544 -11.58 12.75 -15.75
C GLN A 544 -12.06 13.00 -14.31
N TRP A 545 -13.02 13.92 -14.15
CA TRP A 545 -13.65 14.23 -12.87
C TRP A 545 -15.14 14.00 -12.91
N LEU A 546 -15.64 13.34 -11.87
CA LEU A 546 -17.06 13.15 -11.64
C LEU A 546 -17.39 13.51 -10.20
N GLU A 547 -18.27 14.49 -10.02
CA GLU A 547 -19.00 14.68 -8.77
C GLU A 547 -20.38 14.04 -8.92
N VAL A 548 -20.58 12.91 -8.23
CA VAL A 548 -21.83 12.16 -8.29
C VAL A 548 -22.89 12.88 -7.48
N GLU A 549 -24.10 12.96 -8.02
CA GLU A 549 -25.25 13.52 -7.32
C GLU A 549 -25.49 12.78 -5.99
N SER A 550 -25.64 13.56 -4.90
CA SER A 550 -25.92 13.00 -3.58
C SER A 550 -27.31 12.33 -3.57
N PRO A 551 -27.48 11.16 -2.94
CA PRO A 551 -28.79 10.57 -2.71
C PRO A 551 -29.51 11.28 -1.57
N PHE A 552 -28.79 12.12 -0.81
CA PHE A 552 -29.31 12.88 0.31
C PHE A 552 -29.83 14.25 -0.13
N THR A 553 -30.78 14.74 0.63
CA THR A 553 -31.46 16.03 0.49
C THR A 553 -31.08 16.91 1.67
N ALA A 554 -31.09 18.23 1.48
CA ALA A 554 -30.66 19.17 2.51
C ALA A 554 -31.56 19.10 3.76
N GLU A 555 -32.82 18.71 3.58
CA GLU A 555 -33.83 18.58 4.63
C GLU A 555 -33.49 17.47 5.64
N GLN A 556 -32.70 16.47 5.25
CA GLN A 556 -32.28 15.38 6.14
C GLN A 556 -31.17 15.81 7.11
N LEU A 557 -30.31 16.75 6.71
CA LEU A 557 -29.16 17.21 7.50
C LEU A 557 -29.26 18.71 7.76
N GLN A 558 -29.64 19.08 8.97
CA GLN A 558 -29.59 20.47 9.39
C GLN A 558 -28.13 20.85 9.66
N VAL A 559 -27.50 21.59 8.74
CA VAL A 559 -26.13 22.06 8.90
C VAL A 559 -26.14 23.52 9.32
N ARG A 560 -25.72 23.77 10.57
CA ARG A 560 -25.67 25.11 11.16
C ARG A 560 -24.24 25.51 11.42
N PHE A 561 -23.88 26.75 11.13
CA PHE A 561 -22.58 27.30 11.55
C PHE A 561 -22.74 28.51 12.46
N VAL A 562 -21.83 28.65 13.42
CA VAL A 562 -21.88 29.76 14.38
C VAL A 562 -21.04 30.93 13.86
N GLY A 563 -21.70 31.98 13.40
CA GLY A 563 -21.06 33.10 12.71
C GLY A 563 -20.42 34.16 13.61
N ASN A 564 -20.42 33.98 14.93
CA ASN A 564 -19.84 34.88 15.93
C ASN A 564 -19.07 34.13 17.03
N LEU A 565 -18.47 32.97 16.69
CA LEU A 565 -17.68 32.14 17.59
C LEU A 565 -16.35 31.79 16.91
N SER A 566 -15.22 31.99 17.58
CA SER A 566 -13.91 31.67 17.02
C SER A 566 -13.21 30.61 17.87
N THR A 567 -12.71 29.53 17.26
CA THR A 567 -11.93 28.48 17.97
C THR A 567 -10.42 28.57 17.73
N ARG A 568 -9.97 29.68 17.12
CA ARG A 568 -8.55 30.04 17.01
C ARG A 568 -7.92 30.08 18.40
N TYR A 569 -6.64 29.69 18.48
CA TYR A 569 -5.91 29.54 19.74
C TYR A 569 -6.09 30.74 20.70
N GLN A 570 -5.99 31.96 20.18
CA GLN A 570 -6.11 33.21 20.94
C GLN A 570 -7.50 33.43 21.58
N HIS A 571 -8.56 32.89 20.98
CA HIS A 571 -9.95 33.09 21.43
C HIS A 571 -10.54 31.84 22.12
N ARG A 572 -9.73 30.80 22.36
CA ARG A 572 -10.25 29.52 22.85
C ARG A 572 -10.89 29.61 24.23
N ALA A 573 -10.31 30.39 25.14
CA ALA A 573 -10.87 30.56 26.48
C ALA A 573 -12.30 31.09 26.44
N ASP A 574 -12.54 32.12 25.63
CA ASP A 574 -13.85 32.76 25.47
C ASP A 574 -14.87 31.86 24.77
N SER A 575 -14.39 30.91 23.95
CA SER A 575 -15.24 29.95 23.24
C SER A 575 -15.77 28.80 24.10
N LEU A 576 -15.15 28.50 25.25
CA LEU A 576 -15.45 27.29 26.03
C LEU A 576 -16.91 27.23 26.51
N ARG A 577 -17.35 28.27 27.20
CA ARG A 577 -18.71 28.35 27.77
C ARG A 577 -19.78 28.43 26.68
N PRO A 578 -19.67 29.27 25.63
CA PRO A 578 -20.64 29.28 24.54
C PRO A 578 -20.78 27.94 23.82
N ILE A 579 -19.67 27.21 23.60
CA ILE A 579 -19.70 25.87 23.00
C ILE A 579 -20.44 24.89 23.91
N ALA A 580 -20.08 24.82 25.20
CA ALA A 580 -20.73 23.91 26.15
C ALA A 580 -22.24 24.19 26.27
N GLN A 581 -22.65 25.47 26.30
CA GLN A 581 -24.05 25.89 26.33
C GLN A 581 -24.82 25.43 25.11
N LEU A 582 -24.26 25.61 23.90
CA LEU A 582 -24.90 25.18 22.66
C LEU A 582 -25.03 23.65 22.62
N ILE A 583 -23.97 22.91 22.98
CA ILE A 583 -23.99 21.44 23.01
C ILE A 583 -25.09 20.95 23.96
N ALA A 584 -25.14 21.49 25.19
CA ALA A 584 -26.14 21.11 26.18
C ALA A 584 -27.56 21.46 25.74
N ARG A 585 -27.76 22.65 25.16
CA ARG A 585 -29.05 23.07 24.62
C ARG A 585 -29.53 22.13 23.51
N GLN A 586 -28.69 21.83 22.52
CA GLN A 586 -29.04 20.93 21.43
C GLN A 586 -29.40 19.52 21.94
N PHE A 587 -28.64 19.01 22.92
CA PHE A 587 -28.94 17.72 23.54
C PHE A 587 -30.29 17.72 24.27
N ARG A 588 -30.63 18.80 24.99
CA ARG A 588 -31.93 18.93 25.68
C ARG A 588 -33.10 19.06 24.71
N GLU A 589 -32.92 19.80 23.61
CA GLU A 589 -33.93 19.95 22.56
C GLU A 589 -34.20 18.64 21.81
N ARG A 590 -33.14 17.87 21.52
CA ARG A 590 -33.23 16.57 20.84
C ARG A 590 -32.30 15.55 21.52
N PRO A 591 -32.75 14.86 22.58
CA PRO A 591 -31.94 13.85 23.26
C PRO A 591 -31.59 12.70 22.31
N GLY A 592 -30.34 12.26 22.33
CA GLY A 592 -29.84 11.20 21.46
C GLY A 592 -28.33 11.10 21.52
N ASN A 593 -27.76 10.36 20.59
CA ASN A 593 -26.32 10.17 20.49
C ASN A 593 -25.65 11.24 19.63
N TYR A 594 -24.63 11.90 20.19
CA TYR A 594 -23.86 12.94 19.49
C TYR A 594 -22.36 12.68 19.57
N LEU A 595 -21.61 13.19 18.59
CA LEU A 595 -20.16 13.29 18.64
C LEU A 595 -19.71 14.76 18.59
N ALA A 596 -18.85 15.17 19.52
CA ALA A 596 -18.25 16.48 19.57
C ALA A 596 -16.74 16.38 19.26
N PHE A 597 -16.32 17.02 18.17
CA PHE A 597 -14.97 16.97 17.63
C PHE A 597 -14.19 18.26 17.89
N PHE A 598 -12.99 18.12 18.46
CA PHE A 598 -12.11 19.23 18.83
C PHE A 598 -10.73 19.13 18.16
N SER A 599 -9.99 20.24 18.09
CA SER A 599 -8.66 20.29 17.46
C SER A 599 -7.54 19.60 18.26
N SER A 600 -7.73 19.37 19.56
CA SER A 600 -6.73 18.75 20.43
C SER A 600 -7.37 18.22 21.71
N TYR A 601 -6.71 17.25 22.36
CA TYR A 601 -7.12 16.74 23.67
C TYR A 601 -7.22 17.83 24.73
N ALA A 602 -6.32 18.82 24.70
CA ALA A 602 -6.36 19.92 25.67
C ALA A 602 -7.64 20.76 25.52
N TYR A 603 -8.03 21.08 24.28
CA TYR A 603 -9.24 21.86 24.04
C TYR A 603 -10.51 21.06 24.31
N LEU A 604 -10.50 19.77 23.96
CA LEU A 604 -11.54 18.81 24.33
C LEU A 604 -11.78 18.81 25.84
N GLN A 605 -10.71 18.64 26.63
CA GLN A 605 -10.81 18.58 28.09
C GLN A 605 -11.40 19.88 28.68
N GLN A 606 -10.91 21.03 28.22
CA GLN A 606 -11.39 22.34 28.69
C GLN A 606 -12.89 22.52 28.47
N VAL A 607 -13.41 22.12 27.30
CA VAL A 607 -14.86 22.19 27.02
C VAL A 607 -15.62 21.15 27.84
N LEU A 608 -15.09 19.93 27.97
CA LEU A 608 -15.70 18.86 28.74
C LEU A 608 -15.83 19.19 30.23
N ASP A 609 -14.82 19.82 30.82
CA ASP A 609 -14.85 20.24 32.23
C ASP A 609 -15.93 21.30 32.45
N VAL A 610 -16.05 22.28 31.55
CA VAL A 610 -17.14 23.28 31.59
C VAL A 610 -18.50 22.61 31.42
N MET A 611 -18.61 21.61 30.53
CA MET A 611 -19.85 20.84 30.32
C MET A 611 -20.24 20.08 31.60
N ARG A 612 -19.31 19.31 32.18
CA ARG A 612 -19.55 18.54 33.43
C ARG A 612 -19.97 19.44 34.59
N ALA A 613 -19.42 20.65 34.69
CA ALA A 613 -19.82 21.62 35.71
C ALA A 613 -21.21 22.24 35.47
N MET A 614 -21.54 22.53 34.21
CA MET A 614 -22.76 23.27 33.84
C MET A 614 -23.99 22.37 33.61
N ALA A 615 -23.78 21.14 33.15
CA ALA A 615 -24.84 20.19 32.79
C ALA A 615 -24.45 18.75 33.21
N PRO A 616 -24.29 18.48 34.53
CA PRO A 616 -23.88 17.18 35.05
C PRO A 616 -24.87 16.05 34.74
N GLU A 617 -26.10 16.38 34.36
CA GLU A 617 -27.15 15.43 33.98
C GLU A 617 -26.94 14.79 32.60
N ILE A 618 -26.10 15.39 31.74
CA ILE A 618 -25.90 14.92 30.36
C ILE A 618 -24.82 13.83 30.34
N PRO A 619 -25.13 12.59 29.90
CA PRO A 619 -24.13 11.53 29.82
C PRO A 619 -23.05 11.84 28.79
N VAL A 620 -21.79 11.69 29.20
CA VAL A 620 -20.63 11.90 28.33
C VAL A 620 -19.73 10.69 28.25
N ARG A 621 -19.13 10.52 27.07
CA ARG A 621 -18.03 9.60 26.81
C ARG A 621 -16.83 10.40 26.32
N GLU A 622 -15.63 9.98 26.68
CA GLU A 622 -14.41 10.72 26.38
C GLU A 622 -13.38 9.82 25.71
N GLN A 623 -12.78 10.31 24.63
CA GLN A 623 -11.61 9.68 24.03
C GLN A 623 -10.37 9.89 24.90
N SER A 624 -9.71 8.81 25.31
CA SER A 624 -8.40 8.88 25.97
C SER A 624 -7.26 9.09 24.96
N ARG A 625 -6.12 9.63 25.42
CA ARG A 625 -4.96 9.94 24.57
C ARG A 625 -4.36 8.71 23.88
N GLN A 626 -4.49 7.55 24.50
CA GLN A 626 -4.03 6.26 23.99
C GLN A 626 -5.21 5.30 24.09
N MET A 627 -5.80 4.98 22.94
CA MET A 627 -6.75 3.90 22.80
C MET A 627 -6.17 2.85 21.86
N ASP A 628 -6.05 1.62 22.34
CA ASP A 628 -5.86 0.47 21.47
C ASP A 628 -7.14 0.19 20.64
N GLU A 629 -7.10 -0.81 19.76
CA GLU A 629 -8.24 -1.13 18.89
C GLU A 629 -9.48 -1.56 19.69
N ALA A 630 -9.31 -2.38 20.73
CA ALA A 630 -10.39 -2.85 21.59
C ALA A 630 -11.07 -1.72 22.37
N GLN A 631 -10.29 -0.76 22.90
CA GLN A 631 -10.82 0.41 23.59
C GLN A 631 -11.60 1.33 22.66
N ARG A 632 -11.21 1.42 21.38
CA ARG A 632 -11.97 2.17 20.38
C ARG A 632 -13.29 1.49 20.06
N GLU A 633 -13.28 0.17 19.87
CA GLU A 633 -14.50 -0.61 19.66
C GLU A 633 -15.46 -0.45 20.84
N ALA A 634 -14.97 -0.61 22.08
CA ALA A 634 -15.78 -0.42 23.29
C ALA A 634 -16.36 1.00 23.41
N PHE A 635 -15.63 2.04 22.98
CA PHE A 635 -16.15 3.41 22.91
C PHE A 635 -17.36 3.49 21.96
N LEU A 636 -17.28 2.85 20.79
CA LEU A 636 -18.31 2.86 19.74
C LEU A 636 -19.50 1.96 20.05
N GLU A 637 -19.29 0.80 20.66
CA GLU A 637 -20.34 -0.08 21.15
C GLU A 637 -21.24 0.61 22.17
N GLY A 638 -20.69 1.61 22.87
CA GLY A 638 -21.42 2.49 23.77
C GLY A 638 -22.50 3.37 23.13
N PHE A 639 -22.55 3.44 21.79
CA PHE A 639 -23.57 4.14 21.01
C PHE A 639 -24.53 3.11 20.41
N THR A 640 -25.67 2.92 21.05
CA THR A 640 -26.77 2.04 20.59
C THR A 640 -27.99 2.89 20.22
N ASP A 641 -29.02 2.30 19.63
CA ASP A 641 -30.23 3.04 19.23
C ASP A 641 -30.97 3.69 20.41
N ASP A 642 -30.80 3.14 21.62
CA ASP A 642 -31.47 3.60 22.84
C ASP A 642 -30.61 4.50 23.72
N THR A 643 -29.29 4.54 23.48
CA THR A 643 -28.39 5.40 24.28
C THR A 643 -28.60 6.88 23.96
N ARG A 644 -28.32 7.72 24.95
CA ARG A 644 -28.36 9.17 24.83
C ARG A 644 -27.13 9.74 25.49
N CYS A 645 -26.08 9.98 24.71
CA CYS A 645 -24.83 10.48 25.23
C CYS A 645 -24.08 11.34 24.21
N ILE A 646 -23.11 12.10 24.70
CA ILE A 646 -22.21 12.91 23.87
C ILE A 646 -20.80 12.34 23.98
N GLY A 647 -20.27 11.83 22.88
CA GLY A 647 -18.88 11.43 22.78
C GLY A 647 -17.98 12.61 22.43
N PHE A 648 -16.96 12.86 23.24
CA PHE A 648 -15.94 13.87 23.01
C PHE A 648 -14.71 13.22 22.38
N ALA A 649 -14.32 13.68 21.19
CA ALA A 649 -13.21 13.12 20.42
C ALA A 649 -12.37 14.21 19.72
N VAL A 650 -11.15 13.86 19.32
CA VAL A 650 -10.27 14.73 18.53
C VAL A 650 -10.52 14.49 17.03
N LEU A 651 -10.66 15.58 16.27
CA LEU A 651 -10.85 15.52 14.82
C LEU A 651 -9.56 15.04 14.13
N GLY A 652 -9.70 14.12 13.16
CA GLY A 652 -8.57 13.52 12.44
C GLY A 652 -7.94 12.31 13.13
N GLY A 653 -8.56 11.80 14.21
CA GLY A 653 -8.19 10.53 14.85
C GLY A 653 -9.00 9.34 14.33
N ALA A 654 -8.86 8.18 15.00
CA ALA A 654 -9.59 6.95 14.64
C ALA A 654 -11.12 7.14 14.59
N PHE A 655 -11.66 8.09 15.36
CA PHE A 655 -13.09 8.35 15.45
C PHE A 655 -13.66 9.23 14.32
N SER A 656 -12.84 10.03 13.62
CA SER A 656 -13.33 10.72 12.41
C SER A 656 -13.29 9.81 11.18
N GLU A 657 -12.43 8.78 11.20
CA GLU A 657 -12.13 7.96 10.04
C GLU A 657 -12.32 6.44 10.29
N GLY A 658 -13.54 5.94 10.14
CA GLY A 658 -13.79 4.48 10.14
C GLY A 658 -14.89 4.00 11.08
N ILE A 659 -15.59 4.90 11.77
CA ILE A 659 -16.77 4.56 12.54
C ILE A 659 -17.97 4.27 11.63
N ASP A 660 -18.73 3.23 11.96
CA ASP A 660 -20.07 2.99 11.43
C ASP A 660 -21.15 3.03 12.53
N LEU A 661 -21.85 4.16 12.65
CA LEU A 661 -22.97 4.39 13.57
C LEU A 661 -24.20 4.84 12.76
N PRO A 662 -24.90 3.90 12.09
CA PRO A 662 -26.07 4.24 11.27
C PRO A 662 -27.29 4.60 12.15
N GLY A 663 -28.24 5.34 11.58
CA GLY A 663 -29.53 5.61 12.21
C GLY A 663 -29.43 6.36 13.54
N LYS A 664 -30.15 5.87 14.55
CA LYS A 664 -30.25 6.53 15.87
C LYS A 664 -28.97 6.43 16.71
N ARG A 665 -28.01 5.60 16.28
CA ARG A 665 -26.69 5.50 16.91
C ARG A 665 -25.88 6.79 16.82
N LEU A 666 -26.20 7.68 15.87
CA LEU A 666 -25.62 9.03 15.81
C LEU A 666 -26.59 10.04 15.17
N VAL A 667 -27.26 10.85 16.00
CA VAL A 667 -28.27 11.82 15.53
C VAL A 667 -27.70 13.22 15.28
N GLY A 668 -26.44 13.46 15.64
CA GLY A 668 -25.78 14.71 15.31
C GLY A 668 -24.29 14.78 15.64
N ALA A 669 -23.65 15.82 15.14
CA ALA A 669 -22.25 16.09 15.39
C ALA A 669 -21.98 17.59 15.64
N PHE A 670 -21.02 17.87 16.51
CA PHE A 670 -20.47 19.20 16.77
C PHE A 670 -19.03 19.22 16.30
N VAL A 671 -18.64 20.20 15.49
CA VAL A 671 -17.28 20.32 14.96
C VAL A 671 -16.74 21.70 15.33
N ALA A 672 -15.92 21.75 16.39
CA ALA A 672 -15.35 22.98 16.96
C ALA A 672 -13.96 23.31 16.41
N THR A 673 -13.73 23.06 15.12
CA THR A 673 -12.46 23.35 14.43
C THR A 673 -12.61 23.20 12.92
N LEU A 674 -11.73 23.85 12.15
CA LEU A 674 -11.56 23.58 10.71
C LEU A 674 -10.67 22.35 10.44
N GLY A 675 -10.24 21.64 11.47
CA GLY A 675 -9.37 20.45 11.34
C GLY A 675 -7.96 20.75 10.83
N LEU A 676 -7.56 22.04 10.83
CA LEU A 676 -6.27 22.47 10.31
C LEU A 676 -5.14 21.73 11.04
N PRO A 677 -4.15 21.20 10.31
CA PRO A 677 -2.90 20.69 10.87
C PRO A 677 -2.25 21.68 11.85
N GLN A 678 -1.48 21.15 12.78
CA GLN A 678 -0.77 21.98 13.75
C GLN A 678 0.29 22.82 13.04
N VAL A 679 0.36 24.10 13.45
CA VAL A 679 1.45 24.98 13.04
C VAL A 679 2.71 24.52 13.75
N ASN A 680 3.64 24.01 12.97
CA ASN A 680 4.96 23.60 13.44
C ASN A 680 5.96 23.82 12.28
N PRO A 681 7.27 23.76 12.56
CA PRO A 681 8.28 24.00 11.54
C PRO A 681 8.17 23.09 10.30
N VAL A 682 7.76 21.82 10.47
CA VAL A 682 7.54 20.89 9.35
C VAL A 682 6.40 21.39 8.47
N THR A 683 5.24 21.69 9.05
CA THR A 683 4.05 22.12 8.30
C THR A 683 4.28 23.45 7.59
N GLU A 684 5.04 24.37 8.21
CA GLU A 684 5.40 25.64 7.58
C GLU A 684 6.33 25.46 6.37
N GLU A 685 7.27 24.52 6.42
CA GLU A 685 8.07 24.19 5.24
C GLU A 685 7.23 23.50 4.17
N VAL A 686 6.36 22.56 4.56
CA VAL A 686 5.40 21.95 3.61
C VAL A 686 4.60 23.05 2.93
N LYS A 687 4.08 24.03 3.67
CA LYS A 687 3.37 25.20 3.11
C LYS A 687 4.24 25.95 2.09
N SER A 688 5.51 26.23 2.42
CA SER A 688 6.45 26.90 1.53
C SER A 688 6.71 26.11 0.23
N ARG A 689 6.90 24.78 0.34
CA ARG A 689 7.10 23.90 -0.80
C ARG A 689 5.88 23.81 -1.69
N MET A 690 4.70 23.65 -1.10
CA MET A 690 3.43 23.65 -1.84
C MET A 690 3.18 25.00 -2.52
N GLN A 691 3.58 26.12 -1.90
CA GLN A 691 3.52 27.44 -2.54
C GLN A 691 4.41 27.50 -3.78
N THR A 692 5.63 26.96 -3.68
CA THR A 692 6.59 26.94 -4.79
C THR A 692 6.14 26.02 -5.92
N MET A 693 5.60 24.83 -5.60
CA MET A 693 5.22 23.82 -6.58
C MET A 693 3.86 24.10 -7.24
N PHE A 694 2.88 24.60 -6.49
CA PHE A 694 1.48 24.68 -6.92
C PHE A 694 0.85 26.07 -6.77
N GLY A 695 1.59 27.06 -6.24
CA GLY A 695 1.08 28.41 -6.03
C GLY A 695 0.07 28.56 -4.88
N LYS A 696 -0.22 27.48 -4.14
CA LYS A 696 -1.29 27.41 -3.12
C LYS A 696 -0.82 26.77 -1.81
N GLY A 697 0.17 27.40 -1.17
CA GLY A 697 0.83 26.84 0.01
C GLY A 697 -0.11 26.58 1.20
N TYR A 698 -0.86 27.60 1.61
CA TYR A 698 -1.79 27.49 2.74
C TYR A 698 -2.89 26.45 2.48
N ASP A 699 -3.43 26.43 1.27
CA ASP A 699 -4.52 25.54 0.94
C ASP A 699 -4.12 24.06 1.02
N TYR A 700 -2.96 23.71 0.45
CA TYR A 700 -2.47 22.33 0.38
C TYR A 700 -1.95 21.84 1.73
N ALA A 701 -1.29 22.73 2.50
CA ALA A 701 -0.73 22.36 3.79
C ALA A 701 -1.76 22.38 4.92
N TYR A 702 -2.80 23.21 4.83
CA TYR A 702 -3.75 23.43 5.93
C TYR A 702 -5.21 23.25 5.56
N LEU A 703 -5.73 24.04 4.61
CA LEU A 703 -7.17 24.19 4.41
C LEU A 703 -7.84 22.90 3.88
N TYR A 704 -7.32 22.34 2.78
CA TYR A 704 -7.88 21.16 2.13
C TYR A 704 -7.84 19.92 3.04
N PRO A 705 -6.69 19.51 3.62
CA PRO A 705 -6.68 18.38 4.55
C PRO A 705 -7.52 18.61 5.81
N GLY A 706 -7.65 19.86 6.27
CA GLY A 706 -8.48 20.20 7.42
C GLY A 706 -9.98 20.02 7.14
N LEU A 707 -10.47 20.62 6.05
CA LEU A 707 -11.89 20.52 5.69
C LEU A 707 -12.29 19.12 5.26
N GLN A 708 -11.38 18.35 4.65
CA GLN A 708 -11.60 16.94 4.37
C GLN A 708 -12.02 16.19 5.65
N LYS A 709 -11.32 16.41 6.77
CA LYS A 709 -11.65 15.81 8.08
C LYS A 709 -13.01 16.28 8.60
N VAL A 710 -13.34 17.56 8.43
CA VAL A 710 -14.64 18.12 8.83
C VAL A 710 -15.78 17.42 8.07
N VAL A 711 -15.67 17.32 6.75
CA VAL A 711 -16.69 16.68 5.91
C VAL A 711 -16.83 15.19 6.24
N GLN A 712 -15.71 14.50 6.49
CA GLN A 712 -15.74 13.09 6.90
C GLN A 712 -16.42 12.88 8.25
N ALA A 713 -16.19 13.76 9.22
CA ALA A 713 -16.81 13.69 10.53
C ALA A 713 -18.32 13.99 10.45
N ALA A 714 -18.70 15.03 9.73
CA ALA A 714 -20.10 15.39 9.51
C ALA A 714 -20.87 14.33 8.70
N GLY A 715 -20.24 13.73 7.68
CA GLY A 715 -20.79 12.64 6.88
C GLY A 715 -20.98 11.32 7.64
N ARG A 716 -20.65 11.25 8.93
CA ARG A 716 -21.02 10.13 9.80
C ARG A 716 -22.45 10.20 10.29
N VAL A 717 -23.04 11.40 10.34
CA VAL A 717 -24.40 11.62 10.84
C VAL A 717 -25.46 11.07 9.87
N ILE A 718 -25.15 10.99 8.57
CA ILE A 718 -26.06 10.45 7.56
C ILE A 718 -25.37 9.38 6.73
N ARG A 719 -25.95 8.18 6.74
CA ARG A 719 -25.46 7.00 6.01
C ARG A 719 -26.49 6.45 5.04
N THR A 720 -27.76 6.43 5.43
CA THR A 720 -28.88 5.95 4.63
C THR A 720 -29.83 7.09 4.27
N THR A 721 -30.72 6.85 3.31
CA THR A 721 -31.73 7.82 2.86
C THR A 721 -32.85 8.05 3.88
N GLU A 722 -32.85 7.33 4.99
CA GLU A 722 -33.81 7.46 6.07
C GLU A 722 -33.23 8.22 7.27
N ASP A 723 -31.90 8.38 7.30
CA ASP A 723 -31.21 9.07 8.39
C ASP A 723 -31.56 10.57 8.39
N GLN A 724 -31.73 11.11 9.60
CA GLN A 724 -31.93 12.54 9.84
C GLN A 724 -31.09 13.00 11.02
N GLY A 725 -30.39 14.12 10.86
CA GLY A 725 -29.52 14.62 11.92
C GLY A 725 -29.18 16.09 11.83
N VAL A 726 -28.36 16.52 12.78
CA VAL A 726 -27.90 17.90 12.88
C VAL A 726 -26.37 17.96 12.95
N VAL A 727 -25.77 18.86 12.19
CA VAL A 727 -24.34 19.16 12.24
C VAL A 727 -24.14 20.61 12.62
N TRP A 728 -23.41 20.82 13.70
CA TRP A 728 -23.01 22.15 14.17
C TRP A 728 -21.54 22.41 13.86
N LEU A 729 -21.28 23.39 13.00
CA LEU A 729 -19.96 23.89 12.65
C LEU A 729 -19.65 25.11 13.54
N LEU A 730 -18.89 24.87 14.61
CA LEU A 730 -18.72 25.83 15.70
C LEU A 730 -17.50 26.74 15.48
N ASP A 731 -17.41 27.41 14.34
CA ASP A 731 -16.38 28.41 14.03
C ASP A 731 -16.85 29.41 12.96
N ASP A 732 -16.51 30.69 13.12
CA ASP A 732 -16.90 31.79 12.24
C ASP A 732 -16.34 31.64 10.82
N ARG A 733 -15.19 30.96 10.66
CA ARG A 733 -14.56 30.74 9.35
C ARG A 733 -15.40 29.89 8.42
N PHE A 734 -16.34 29.09 8.91
CA PHE A 734 -17.29 28.36 8.06
C PHE A 734 -18.21 29.29 7.25
N GLY A 735 -18.33 30.57 7.65
CA GLY A 735 -19.03 31.59 6.86
C GLY A 735 -18.21 32.14 5.68
N GLN A 736 -16.90 31.91 5.62
CA GLN A 736 -16.03 32.43 4.57
C GLN A 736 -16.28 31.73 3.24
N GLN A 737 -16.30 32.49 2.14
CA GLN A 737 -16.58 31.95 0.81
C GLN A 737 -15.64 30.80 0.42
N ALA A 738 -14.33 30.96 0.66
CA ALA A 738 -13.33 29.94 0.34
C ALA A 738 -13.58 28.61 1.09
N VAL A 739 -14.08 28.66 2.32
CA VAL A 739 -14.43 27.46 3.10
C VAL A 739 -15.73 26.85 2.59
N ARG A 740 -16.76 27.68 2.36
CA ARG A 740 -18.08 27.21 1.89
C ARG A 740 -18.01 26.47 0.56
N GLN A 741 -17.13 26.89 -0.35
CA GLN A 741 -16.94 26.25 -1.65
C GLN A 741 -16.36 24.83 -1.56
N LEU A 742 -15.73 24.48 -0.44
CA LEU A 742 -15.11 23.17 -0.21
C LEU A 742 -16.03 22.22 0.58
N LEU A 743 -17.15 22.71 1.10
CA LEU A 743 -18.16 21.89 1.76
C LEU A 743 -19.07 21.21 0.71
N PRO A 744 -19.71 20.07 1.05
CA PRO A 744 -20.62 19.39 0.14
C PRO A 744 -21.72 20.31 -0.38
N ARG A 745 -21.90 20.36 -1.70
CA ARG A 745 -22.84 21.28 -2.36
C ARG A 745 -24.31 21.08 -1.97
N TRP A 746 -24.67 19.86 -1.55
CA TRP A 746 -26.02 19.53 -1.10
C TRP A 746 -26.33 20.02 0.32
N TRP A 747 -25.33 20.50 1.07
CA TRP A 747 -25.56 21.08 2.40
C TRP A 747 -26.16 22.47 2.31
N GLN A 748 -27.29 22.67 2.96
CA GLN A 748 -27.85 24.00 3.20
C GLN A 748 -27.32 24.55 4.52
N LEU A 749 -26.41 25.52 4.42
CA LEU A 749 -25.75 26.14 5.59
C LEU A 749 -26.64 27.22 6.20
N GLU A 750 -27.09 27.01 7.42
CA GLU A 750 -27.82 27.99 8.23
C GLU A 750 -26.84 28.76 9.15
N ARG A 751 -26.87 30.09 9.08
CA ARG A 751 -26.08 30.91 10.00
C ARG A 751 -26.80 31.03 11.34
N HIS A 752 -26.12 30.63 12.40
CA HIS A 752 -26.56 30.85 13.77
C HIS A 752 -25.69 31.93 14.44
N ARG A 753 -26.31 32.75 15.29
CA ARG A 753 -25.62 33.74 16.11
C ARG A 753 -25.90 33.42 17.57
N LEU A 754 -24.84 33.23 18.36
CA LEU A 754 -24.95 33.04 19.81
C LEU A 754 -25.28 34.36 20.50
N GLU A 755 -26.19 34.31 21.46
CA GLU A 755 -26.44 35.39 22.42
C GLU A 755 -25.32 35.35 23.47
N LEU A 756 -24.22 36.03 23.20
CA LEU A 756 -23.13 36.17 24.17
C LEU A 756 -23.60 37.14 25.25
N GLN A 757 -23.74 36.67 26.50
CA GLN A 757 -23.93 37.59 27.63
C GLN A 757 -22.70 38.50 27.73
N PRO A 758 -22.87 39.83 27.91
CA PRO A 758 -21.74 40.72 28.13
C PRO A 758 -20.98 40.27 29.38
N GLU A 759 -19.66 40.46 29.38
CA GLU A 759 -18.84 40.17 30.56
C GLU A 759 -19.42 40.90 31.78
N PRO A 760 -19.43 40.26 32.97
CA PRO A 760 -19.78 40.95 34.21
C PRO A 760 -18.73 42.05 34.45
N GLY A 761 -19.02 43.27 34.01
CA GLY A 761 -18.11 44.42 34.14
C GLY A 761 -18.18 45.46 33.03
N THR A 762 -18.81 45.19 31.88
CA THR A 762 -19.01 46.23 30.85
C THR A 762 -20.24 47.06 31.19
N ILE A 763 -20.03 48.16 31.91
CA ILE A 763 -21.04 49.20 32.10
C ILE A 763 -21.40 49.74 30.71
N GLN A 764 -22.62 49.45 30.24
CA GLN A 764 -23.23 50.23 29.17
C GLN A 764 -23.31 51.68 29.65
N PRO A 765 -22.88 52.68 28.86
CA PRO A 765 -23.22 54.05 29.17
C PRO A 765 -24.74 54.19 28.99
N LEU A 766 -25.45 54.16 30.12
CA LEU A 766 -26.79 54.72 30.24
C LEU A 766 -26.65 56.23 29.99
N PHE A 767 -26.99 56.70 28.79
CA PHE A 767 -27.85 57.88 28.54
C PHE A 767 -28.09 58.04 27.03
N PRO A 768 -29.28 58.52 26.62
CA PRO A 768 -29.53 58.98 25.26
C PRO A 768 -29.04 60.43 25.12
N GLY A 769 -28.34 60.72 24.02
CA GLY A 769 -27.90 62.05 23.62
C GLY A 769 -27.49 62.03 22.15
#